data_AF-A0A7J8PZU7-F1
#
_entry.id   AF-A0A7J8PZU7-F1
#
_cell.length_a   1.000
_cell.length_b   1.000
_cell.length_c   1.000
_cell.angle_alpha   90.00
_cell.angle_beta   90.00
_cell.angle_gamma   90.00
#
_symmetry.space_group_name_H-M   'P 1'
#
loop_
_entity.id
_entity.type
_entity.pdbx_description
1 polymer ?
#
loop_
_entity_poly.entity_id
_entity_poly.type
_entity_poly.pdbx_seq_one_letter_code
_entity_poly.pdbx_strand_id
1 'polypeptide(L)'
;MEKPMSGKFRCRTQSWYIVLVSFLLWLTLYMCYLYSSSVTFRKRGHSFVANNHTGFLDSSQSFHVVVRDDETQDPSHVEDIDIVDNVVDDDETETDEDKTTEFSDVEEVNQVIDSMLSEDQNGTDTDSAKDNEDVTSNEEVKNMDEDDKPVVQSSAQDKRKEGRSTKQRKGTTANVSERQRDKKSEEDQERRKEDRVVKQKETANVLERQRGENVEDQAAKRKGAANFLERQRGENVEDQTAKRQENADVSERQREDNPEDQPVENMLPAVKSRTERPQRPRRRERNKPADSLNPVMEKRIEKVVAEPRRQNPVQAGLDSCSGRYIYIHNLPRKFNQDLLENCRSLSFWTDMCECASNLGLGARLSNDEKLYSNSGWFATNQFLLEVIFHNRMKQYKCLTKDPLVASAIYVPYYAGLDVGRYLWDPDGFMRDYDALNLVKWLASRPEWKRMWGRDHFLVAGRINWDFRRDPKNESDWGNELLNFDESRNMTMLVLESSPWNYNDFAIPYPTYFHPSRDDAVFQWQNKMRRLKRRFLFSFAGARRPGRHESIRNELIEQCLASRRRCRFLECDKTQKCHKPANVMRLFQNSIFCLQPPGDSYTRRSIFDSIIAGCIPVFFHPGSAYVQYIWHFPRDYNKYSVMIPESDVKTGKANIERILTRVSRDRRVAMKDEIIKMIPKVIYADPSSRLGEIEDAFDLTVKGILDRVETVRNQMNEGRIVNYDFEEEESWKYFAIGKLGPHEWDAYFSRKIGKHGP
;
A
#
# COMPACT_ATOMS: atom_id res chain seq x y z
N MET A 1 1.54 0.48 -11.26
CA MET A 1 1.37 1.81 -10.64
C MET A 1 2.31 2.82 -11.27
N GLU A 2 2.13 4.12 -11.03
CA GLU A 2 3.10 5.17 -11.43
C GLU A 2 4.43 5.05 -10.65
N LYS A 3 5.54 5.43 -11.30
CA LYS A 3 6.83 5.64 -10.61
C LYS A 3 6.66 6.74 -9.55
N PRO A 4 7.15 6.57 -8.31
CA PRO A 4 7.10 7.64 -7.31
C PRO A 4 7.81 8.87 -7.85
N MET A 5 7.16 10.03 -7.81
CA MET A 5 7.79 11.28 -8.26
C MET A 5 9.13 11.49 -7.54
N SER A 6 10.14 11.94 -8.28
CA SER A 6 11.58 11.91 -7.90
C SER A 6 12.02 12.83 -6.75
N GLY A 7 11.10 13.21 -5.86
CA GLY A 7 11.43 13.69 -4.53
C GLY A 7 12.08 12.56 -3.72
N LYS A 8 13.42 12.60 -3.63
CA LYS A 8 14.19 11.71 -2.74
C LYS A 8 13.53 11.69 -1.35
N PHE A 9 13.14 10.51 -0.88
CA PHE A 9 12.46 10.33 0.41
C PHE A 9 13.46 10.57 1.55
N ARG A 10 13.75 11.84 1.83
CA ARG A 10 14.75 12.27 2.82
C ARG A 10 14.20 12.15 4.23
N CYS A 11 14.23 10.92 4.76
CA CYS A 11 14.62 10.73 6.15
C CYS A 11 15.95 11.49 6.37
N ARG A 12 15.98 12.35 7.40
CA ARG A 12 16.59 13.68 7.26
C ARG A 12 17.98 13.76 7.88
N THR A 13 18.98 13.34 7.11
CA THR A 13 20.37 13.71 7.38
C THR A 13 20.54 15.24 7.41
N GLN A 14 20.91 15.80 8.57
CA GLN A 14 21.48 17.15 8.65
C GLN A 14 22.93 17.12 8.17
N SER A 15 23.14 16.94 6.87
CA SER A 15 24.47 16.73 6.27
C SER A 15 25.33 18.01 6.17
N TRP A 16 25.20 18.92 7.13
CA TRP A 16 26.14 20.01 7.33
C TRP A 16 27.53 19.48 7.72
N TYR A 17 27.59 18.38 8.48
CA TYR A 17 28.86 17.76 8.89
C TYR A 17 29.69 17.25 7.71
N ILE A 18 29.09 16.64 6.68
CA ILE A 18 29.86 16.18 5.51
C ILE A 18 30.40 17.38 4.73
N VAL A 19 29.58 18.42 4.52
CA VAL A 19 30.03 19.66 3.86
C VAL A 19 31.14 20.35 4.66
N LEU A 20 31.04 20.40 5.99
CA LEU A 20 32.04 20.97 6.87
C LEU A 20 33.36 20.17 6.83
N VAL A 21 33.30 18.84 6.89
CA VAL A 21 34.49 17.96 6.84
C VAL A 21 35.16 18.04 5.46
N SER A 22 34.40 18.04 4.36
CA SER A 22 34.95 18.25 3.02
C SER A 22 35.57 19.65 2.85
N PHE A 23 34.95 20.69 3.41
CA PHE A 23 35.51 22.05 3.39
C PHE A 23 36.80 22.15 4.22
N LEU A 24 36.84 21.55 5.41
CA LEU A 24 38.04 21.53 6.25
C LEU A 24 39.18 20.72 5.60
N LEU A 25 38.89 19.56 5.00
CA LEU A 25 39.88 18.79 4.23
C LEU A 25 40.42 19.62 3.06
N TRP A 26 39.55 20.24 2.26
CA TRP A 26 39.96 21.11 1.16
C TRP A 26 40.81 22.29 1.64
N LEU A 27 40.43 22.93 2.76
CA LEU A 27 41.19 24.02 3.37
C LEU A 27 42.58 23.56 3.83
N THR A 28 42.70 22.38 4.46
CA THR A 28 44.01 21.84 4.88
C THR A 28 44.91 21.52 3.69
N LEU A 29 44.37 20.89 2.64
CA LEU A 29 45.12 20.60 1.40
C LEU A 29 45.56 21.88 0.68
N TYR A 30 44.70 22.91 0.65
CA TYR A 30 45.02 24.22 0.09
C TYR A 30 46.13 24.94 0.88
N MET A 31 46.07 24.90 2.21
CA MET A 31 47.14 25.45 3.06
C MET A 31 48.47 24.70 2.88
N CYS A 32 48.45 23.36 2.80
CA CYS A 32 49.64 22.57 2.46
C CYS A 32 50.22 22.96 1.10
N TYR A 33 49.38 23.12 0.07
CA TYR A 33 49.80 23.54 -1.27
C TYR A 33 50.47 24.92 -1.29
N LEU A 34 49.91 25.91 -0.58
CA LEU A 34 50.54 27.23 -0.43
C LEU A 34 51.86 27.17 0.34
N TYR A 35 51.95 26.31 1.37
CA TYR A 35 53.19 26.14 2.15
C TYR A 35 54.30 25.51 1.30
N SER A 36 54.00 24.44 0.54
CA SER A 36 54.93 23.80 -0.39
C SER A 36 55.34 24.71 -1.56
N SER A 37 54.48 25.65 -1.97
CA SER A 37 54.77 26.63 -3.04
C SER A 37 55.70 27.77 -2.60
N SER A 38 56.04 27.86 -1.31
CA SER A 38 56.77 29.00 -0.73
C SER A 38 58.27 28.75 -0.49
N VAL A 39 58.83 27.61 -0.94
CA VAL A 39 60.26 27.27 -0.80
C VAL A 39 60.96 27.28 -2.16
N THR A 40 61.93 28.18 -2.34
CA THR A 40 62.51 28.52 -3.65
C THR A 40 63.89 27.91 -3.95
N PHE A 41 63.93 27.14 -5.05
CA PHE A 41 64.89 27.30 -6.17
C PHE A 41 66.42 27.31 -5.88
N ARG A 42 67.13 26.23 -6.26
CA ARG A 42 68.52 26.34 -6.78
C ARG A 42 68.93 25.17 -7.71
N LYS A 43 69.88 25.43 -8.62
CA LYS A 43 70.30 24.54 -9.73
C LYS A 43 71.61 23.79 -9.47
N ARG A 44 71.67 22.51 -9.91
CA ARG A 44 72.78 21.72 -10.55
C ARG A 44 72.48 20.22 -10.34
N GLY A 45 72.63 19.28 -11.28
CA GLY A 45 72.99 19.36 -12.71
C GLY A 45 74.21 18.50 -13.07
N HIS A 46 74.02 17.34 -13.70
CA HIS A 46 75.04 16.54 -14.41
C HIS A 46 74.38 15.60 -15.44
N SER A 47 75.15 14.82 -16.21
CA SER A 47 74.73 14.11 -17.44
C SER A 47 75.27 12.66 -17.54
N PHE A 48 75.01 11.95 -18.67
CA PHE A 48 75.46 10.60 -19.09
C PHE A 48 74.77 9.37 -18.41
N VAL A 49 74.61 8.18 -19.04
CA VAL A 49 74.44 7.81 -20.49
C VAL A 49 73.94 6.34 -20.66
N ALA A 50 73.19 6.08 -21.74
CA ALA A 50 73.03 4.84 -22.56
C ALA A 50 72.78 3.39 -22.03
N ASN A 51 71.96 2.67 -22.82
CA ASN A 51 72.08 1.25 -23.29
C ASN A 51 71.48 0.01 -22.56
N ASN A 52 70.45 -0.54 -23.23
CA ASN A 52 70.35 -1.90 -23.82
C ASN A 52 69.70 -3.11 -23.10
N HIS A 53 68.76 -3.73 -23.86
CA HIS A 53 68.38 -5.15 -24.03
C HIS A 53 68.27 -6.09 -22.80
N THR A 54 67.24 -6.95 -22.66
CA THR A 54 66.58 -7.90 -23.60
C THR A 54 65.10 -8.13 -23.17
N GLY A 55 64.18 -8.84 -23.84
CA GLY A 55 64.16 -9.60 -25.12
C GLY A 55 63.25 -10.84 -25.01
N PHE A 56 62.66 -11.34 -26.12
CA PHE A 56 61.82 -12.58 -26.25
C PHE A 56 60.41 -12.54 -25.57
N LEU A 57 59.34 -13.18 -26.07
CA LEU A 57 58.82 -13.45 -27.44
C LEU A 57 57.28 -13.59 -27.37
N ASP A 58 56.58 -13.14 -28.43
CA ASP A 58 55.64 -13.86 -29.33
C ASP A 58 54.80 -15.08 -28.82
N SER A 59 53.60 -15.41 -29.36
CA SER A 59 53.10 -15.16 -30.72
C SER A 59 51.57 -15.25 -30.93
N SER A 60 51.08 -14.55 -31.97
CA SER A 60 50.03 -14.88 -33.00
C SER A 60 48.65 -15.48 -32.63
N GLN A 61 47.56 -15.37 -33.44
CA GLN A 61 47.12 -14.55 -34.60
C GLN A 61 45.55 -14.57 -34.60
N SER A 62 44.76 -13.59 -35.08
CA SER A 62 44.52 -13.08 -36.46
C SER A 62 43.79 -14.10 -37.40
N PHE A 63 42.90 -13.75 -38.36
CA PHE A 63 42.47 -12.46 -38.95
C PHE A 63 41.16 -12.61 -39.82
N HIS A 64 40.35 -11.54 -39.95
CA HIS A 64 39.57 -11.10 -41.16
C HIS A 64 38.56 -12.09 -41.88
N VAL A 65 37.68 -11.74 -42.86
CA VAL A 65 37.43 -10.52 -43.68
C VAL A 65 35.97 -10.39 -44.25
N VAL A 66 35.41 -9.16 -44.28
CA VAL A 66 34.46 -8.53 -45.27
C VAL A 66 32.99 -9.04 -45.52
N VAL A 67 32.15 -8.09 -45.99
CA VAL A 67 30.70 -8.10 -46.32
C VAL A 67 30.48 -7.57 -47.76
N ARG A 68 29.41 -7.99 -48.46
CA ARG A 68 28.65 -7.24 -49.52
C ARG A 68 27.25 -7.86 -49.71
N ASP A 69 26.13 -7.13 -49.56
CA ASP A 69 25.44 -6.16 -50.47
C ASP A 69 24.48 -6.93 -51.46
N ASP A 70 23.15 -6.96 -51.28
CA ASP A 70 22.06 -6.00 -51.72
C ASP A 70 21.38 -6.44 -53.07
N GLU A 71 20.14 -6.11 -53.52
CA GLU A 71 19.05 -5.21 -53.06
C GLU A 71 17.64 -5.55 -53.72
N THR A 72 16.51 -5.28 -53.04
CA THR A 72 15.12 -4.88 -53.53
C THR A 72 14.07 -5.72 -54.34
N GLN A 73 12.78 -5.49 -53.94
CA GLN A 73 11.51 -5.22 -54.72
C GLN A 73 10.43 -6.30 -55.11
N ASP A 74 9.29 -6.32 -54.36
CA ASP A 74 7.83 -6.07 -54.70
C ASP A 74 7.14 -6.64 -55.99
N PRO A 75 5.77 -6.65 -56.16
CA PRO A 75 4.62 -6.37 -55.25
C PRO A 75 3.34 -7.30 -55.35
N SER A 76 2.38 -7.15 -54.40
CA SER A 76 0.89 -7.43 -54.53
C SER A 76 0.39 -8.90 -54.69
N HIS A 77 -0.91 -9.30 -54.60
CA HIS A 77 -2.24 -8.67 -54.36
C HIS A 77 -3.30 -9.76 -53.93
N VAL A 78 -4.30 -9.44 -53.06
CA VAL A 78 -5.72 -9.98 -53.04
C VAL A 78 -5.97 -11.49 -52.63
N GLU A 79 -7.16 -12.10 -52.35
CA GLU A 79 -8.63 -11.74 -52.20
C GLU A 79 -9.43 -12.83 -51.38
N ASP A 80 -10.43 -12.43 -50.56
CA ASP A 80 -11.80 -12.95 -50.17
C ASP A 80 -12.22 -14.47 -50.01
N ILE A 81 -12.93 -14.91 -48.90
CA ILE A 81 -14.41 -15.15 -48.62
C ILE A 81 -14.99 -16.55 -49.06
N ASP A 82 -15.81 -17.38 -48.34
CA ASP A 82 -16.37 -17.43 -46.94
C ASP A 82 -16.29 -18.87 -46.28
N ILE A 83 -17.29 -19.77 -46.03
CA ILE A 83 -18.76 -19.88 -46.32
C ILE A 83 -19.59 -20.89 -45.42
N VAL A 84 -20.60 -20.39 -44.69
CA VAL A 84 -21.99 -20.88 -44.31
C VAL A 84 -22.36 -22.35 -43.86
N ASP A 85 -23.04 -22.43 -42.69
CA ASP A 85 -24.12 -23.31 -42.10
C ASP A 85 -24.38 -24.82 -42.40
N ASN A 86 -24.89 -25.54 -41.37
CA ASN A 86 -26.23 -26.19 -41.39
C ASN A 86 -26.77 -26.67 -40.00
N VAL A 87 -28.06 -27.04 -39.92
CA VAL A 87 -28.87 -27.31 -38.71
C VAL A 87 -29.51 -28.71 -38.71
N VAL A 88 -29.75 -29.32 -37.53
CA VAL A 88 -30.73 -30.41 -37.30
C VAL A 88 -31.36 -30.27 -35.90
N ASP A 89 -32.67 -30.49 -35.77
CA ASP A 89 -33.46 -30.57 -34.52
C ASP A 89 -33.99 -32.02 -34.30
N ASP A 90 -34.35 -32.37 -33.05
CA ASP A 90 -35.28 -33.46 -32.63
C ASP A 90 -35.54 -33.35 -31.10
N ASP A 91 -36.67 -33.87 -30.57
CA ASP A 91 -37.02 -33.88 -29.11
C ASP A 91 -37.59 -35.26 -28.66
N GLU A 92 -38.65 -35.54 -27.87
CA GLU A 92 -39.75 -34.80 -27.20
C GLU A 92 -40.29 -35.63 -25.99
N THR A 93 -41.01 -35.00 -25.03
CA THR A 93 -41.89 -35.61 -23.97
C THR A 93 -41.21 -36.38 -22.80
N GLU A 94 -41.79 -36.56 -21.58
CA GLU A 94 -42.84 -35.84 -20.80
C GLU A 94 -42.71 -36.15 -19.28
N THR A 95 -43.41 -35.35 -18.45
CA THR A 95 -43.95 -35.57 -17.07
C THR A 95 -43.34 -36.56 -16.06
N ASP A 96 -43.18 -36.12 -14.80
CA ASP A 96 -44.03 -36.62 -13.69
C ASP A 96 -44.05 -35.67 -12.46
N GLU A 97 -45.11 -35.75 -11.63
CA GLU A 97 -45.23 -35.06 -10.32
C GLU A 97 -44.93 -36.03 -9.15
N ASP A 98 -44.38 -35.52 -8.04
CA ASP A 98 -44.76 -36.04 -6.70
C ASP A 98 -44.68 -34.95 -5.61
N LYS A 99 -45.33 -35.18 -4.47
CA LYS A 99 -45.61 -34.20 -3.41
C LYS A 99 -45.34 -34.78 -2.01
N THR A 100 -45.21 -33.85 -1.05
CA THR A 100 -45.40 -34.04 0.40
C THR A 100 -44.53 -35.07 1.13
N THR A 101 -43.77 -34.57 2.11
CA THR A 101 -44.11 -34.90 3.50
C THR A 101 -43.69 -33.77 4.44
N GLU A 102 -44.56 -33.44 5.40
CA GLU A 102 -44.29 -32.46 6.46
C GLU A 102 -43.50 -33.10 7.60
N PHE A 103 -42.78 -32.27 8.38
CA PHE A 103 -42.64 -32.50 9.82
C PHE A 103 -42.44 -31.15 10.53
N SER A 104 -43.47 -30.72 11.27
CA SER A 104 -43.36 -29.79 12.39
C SER A 104 -42.91 -30.57 13.65
N ASP A 105 -42.57 -30.01 14.81
CA ASP A 105 -42.68 -28.65 15.33
C ASP A 105 -41.26 -28.07 15.65
N VAL A 106 -41.04 -26.88 16.21
CA VAL A 106 -41.51 -26.37 17.52
C VAL A 106 -41.59 -24.84 17.50
N GLU A 107 -42.81 -24.32 17.66
CA GLU A 107 -43.18 -22.99 18.18
C GLU A 107 -42.76 -22.89 19.68
N GLU A 108 -42.54 -21.76 20.36
CA GLU A 108 -42.91 -20.35 20.18
C GLU A 108 -42.10 -19.52 21.21
N VAL A 109 -41.73 -18.25 20.93
CA VAL A 109 -41.86 -17.09 21.86
C VAL A 109 -41.81 -15.80 21.02
N ASN A 110 -42.89 -15.01 21.05
CA ASN A 110 -43.07 -13.77 20.28
C ASN A 110 -42.20 -12.61 20.83
N GLN A 111 -41.72 -11.64 20.03
CA GLN A 111 -42.44 -10.63 19.24
C GLN A 111 -43.48 -9.81 20.03
N VAL A 112 -43.13 -8.57 20.38
CA VAL A 112 -44.06 -7.45 20.62
C VAL A 112 -43.36 -6.14 20.20
N ILE A 113 -44.14 -5.10 19.92
CA ILE A 113 -43.72 -3.72 19.60
C ILE A 113 -43.16 -3.56 18.18
N ASP A 114 -44.06 -3.66 17.19
CA ASP A 114 -44.08 -2.68 16.10
C ASP A 114 -45.55 -2.25 15.85
N SER A 115 -46.06 -1.41 16.76
CA SER A 115 -47.46 -0.95 16.73
C SER A 115 -47.65 0.40 17.43
N MET A 116 -47.49 1.49 16.68
CA MET A 116 -48.41 2.64 16.64
C MET A 116 -47.79 3.77 15.82
N LEU A 117 -48.40 4.09 14.68
CA LEU A 117 -48.10 5.27 13.89
C LEU A 117 -48.97 6.45 14.35
N SER A 118 -48.34 7.63 14.40
CA SER A 118 -48.87 8.95 14.00
C SER A 118 -50.17 9.53 14.61
N GLU A 119 -50.12 10.86 14.76
CA GLU A 119 -51.23 11.80 14.97
C GLU A 119 -51.86 11.83 16.37
N ASP A 120 -51.69 12.98 17.06
CA ASP A 120 -52.81 13.94 17.11
C ASP A 120 -52.29 15.40 17.28
N GLN A 121 -53.17 16.39 17.14
CA GLN A 121 -52.86 17.83 17.26
C GLN A 121 -53.71 18.56 18.32
N ASN A 122 -53.25 19.78 18.66
CA ASN A 122 -53.95 20.82 19.43
C ASN A 122 -54.15 20.61 20.95
N GLY A 123 -54.08 21.74 21.66
CA GLY A 123 -54.20 21.87 23.11
C GLY A 123 -53.55 23.18 23.55
N THR A 124 -54.35 24.24 23.67
CA THR A 124 -53.89 25.61 23.96
C THR A 124 -54.14 26.03 25.41
N ASP A 125 -53.51 27.16 25.77
CA ASP A 125 -53.96 28.18 26.74
C ASP A 125 -53.50 28.19 28.21
N THR A 126 -53.27 29.44 28.64
CA THR A 126 -53.29 30.04 29.99
C THR A 126 -52.16 29.79 31.01
N ASP A 127 -51.35 30.85 31.18
CA ASP A 127 -51.08 31.59 32.43
C ASP A 127 -51.00 30.86 33.80
N SER A 128 -49.90 31.09 34.51
CA SER A 128 -49.88 32.16 35.55
C SER A 128 -48.48 32.37 36.14
N ALA A 129 -48.30 33.49 36.86
CA ALA A 129 -47.05 33.87 37.53
C ALA A 129 -47.23 33.92 39.08
N LYS A 130 -46.20 34.43 39.78
CA LYS A 130 -46.05 34.66 41.24
C LYS A 130 -45.39 33.53 42.04
N ASP A 131 -44.75 33.78 43.20
CA ASP A 131 -43.98 34.92 43.76
C ASP A 131 -43.29 34.41 45.07
N ASN A 132 -42.49 35.27 45.72
CA ASN A 132 -41.97 35.16 47.12
C ASN A 132 -40.84 34.13 47.37
N GLU A 133 -39.63 34.53 47.82
CA GLU A 133 -39.21 34.94 49.19
C GLU A 133 -39.10 33.74 50.17
N ASP A 134 -38.15 33.63 51.11
CA ASP A 134 -36.80 34.21 51.38
C ASP A 134 -36.22 33.42 52.60
N VAL A 135 -35.27 33.98 53.37
CA VAL A 135 -34.92 33.74 54.79
C VAL A 135 -33.57 33.03 55.06
N THR A 136 -32.48 33.81 55.00
CA THR A 136 -31.36 33.98 56.00
C THR A 136 -30.58 32.74 56.54
N SER A 137 -29.43 32.80 57.25
CA SER A 137 -28.78 33.90 58.01
C SER A 137 -27.25 33.70 58.27
N ASN A 138 -26.47 34.80 58.19
CA ASN A 138 -25.49 35.35 59.18
C ASN A 138 -24.20 34.56 59.57
N GLU A 139 -23.07 35.12 60.05
CA GLU A 139 -22.51 36.49 60.31
C GLU A 139 -20.97 36.39 60.55
N GLU A 140 -20.10 37.43 60.57
CA GLU A 140 -20.18 38.86 60.18
C GLU A 140 -18.98 39.23 59.23
N VAL A 141 -17.89 39.99 59.52
CA VAL A 141 -17.37 40.77 60.68
C VAL A 141 -16.47 41.95 60.21
N LYS A 142 -16.16 42.93 61.09
CA LYS A 142 -15.73 44.32 60.76
C LYS A 142 -14.23 44.65 60.82
N ASN A 143 -13.80 45.67 60.05
CA ASN A 143 -13.36 47.01 60.55
C ASN A 143 -13.02 47.97 59.36
N MET A 144 -12.99 49.30 59.59
CA MET A 144 -13.12 50.41 58.59
C MET A 144 -12.17 51.61 58.93
N ASP A 145 -12.04 52.76 58.22
CA ASP A 145 -12.73 53.35 57.04
C ASP A 145 -11.79 53.57 55.81
N GLU A 146 -11.50 54.71 55.13
CA GLU A 146 -11.68 56.19 55.28
C GLU A 146 -11.59 56.88 53.86
N ASP A 147 -12.12 58.11 53.62
CA ASP A 147 -12.13 58.84 52.30
C ASP A 147 -11.81 60.35 52.46
N ASP A 148 -10.96 60.93 51.58
CA ASP A 148 -10.95 62.38 51.28
C ASP A 148 -10.55 62.67 49.79
N LYS A 149 -10.79 63.90 49.33
CA LYS A 149 -11.10 64.33 47.93
C LYS A 149 -10.43 65.70 47.62
N PRO A 150 -10.79 66.52 46.58
CA PRO A 150 -11.58 66.34 45.35
C PRO A 150 -10.87 66.89 44.05
N VAL A 151 -11.67 67.18 43.01
CA VAL A 151 -11.35 67.69 41.64
C VAL A 151 -11.45 69.22 41.54
N VAL A 152 -10.79 69.88 40.55
CA VAL A 152 -11.29 71.11 39.85
C VAL A 152 -10.53 71.41 38.53
N GLN A 153 -11.17 72.14 37.59
CA GLN A 153 -10.59 72.71 36.34
C GLN A 153 -10.67 74.26 36.35
N SER A 154 -9.77 74.98 35.66
CA SER A 154 -10.04 76.33 35.10
C SER A 154 -9.03 76.76 34.01
N SER A 155 -9.27 77.90 33.35
CA SER A 155 -8.49 78.43 32.22
C SER A 155 -8.44 79.98 32.20
N ALA A 156 -7.36 80.58 31.67
CA ALA A 156 -7.23 82.02 31.40
C ALA A 156 -6.15 82.33 30.32
N GLN A 157 -6.07 83.58 29.84
CA GLN A 157 -5.28 84.02 28.67
C GLN A 157 -4.36 85.24 28.96
N ASP A 158 -3.28 85.39 28.17
CA ASP A 158 -2.75 86.69 27.65
C ASP A 158 -1.57 86.47 26.67
N LYS A 159 -1.09 87.41 25.82
CA LYS A 159 -1.72 88.35 24.84
C LYS A 159 -0.60 88.98 23.97
N ARG A 160 -0.86 89.23 22.66
CA ARG A 160 -0.23 90.24 21.74
C ARG A 160 1.31 90.20 21.52
N LYS A 161 1.83 90.30 20.28
CA LYS A 161 1.74 91.47 19.36
C LYS A 161 2.04 91.12 17.89
N GLU A 162 1.65 92.02 16.97
CA GLU A 162 1.97 92.00 15.53
C GLU A 162 3.10 93.00 15.16
N GLY A 163 3.66 92.85 13.95
CA GLY A 163 4.57 93.83 13.31
C GLY A 163 4.82 93.50 11.83
N ARG A 164 4.86 94.52 10.94
CA ARG A 164 4.81 94.34 9.47
C ARG A 164 5.59 95.46 8.75
N SER A 165 6.39 95.13 7.70
CA SER A 165 6.47 95.84 6.38
C SER A 165 7.83 95.68 5.64
N THR A 166 7.74 95.84 4.30
CA THR A 166 8.70 95.86 3.16
C THR A 166 10.06 96.60 3.34
N LYS A 167 11.09 96.54 2.46
CA LYS A 167 11.07 96.67 0.97
C LYS A 167 12.42 96.37 0.23
N GLN A 168 12.32 95.78 -0.98
CA GLN A 168 13.23 95.73 -2.17
C GLN A 168 14.74 96.08 -2.14
N ARG A 169 15.59 95.20 -2.73
CA ARG A 169 16.29 95.43 -4.03
C ARG A 169 16.84 94.12 -4.67
N LYS A 170 17.52 94.20 -5.84
CA LYS A 170 17.82 93.08 -6.79
C LYS A 170 19.33 92.78 -6.96
N GLY A 171 19.63 91.52 -7.35
CA GLY A 171 20.91 91.08 -7.95
C GLY A 171 22.03 90.81 -6.94
N THR A 172 22.98 89.88 -7.14
CA THR A 172 23.25 88.91 -8.24
C THR A 172 24.19 87.81 -7.64
N THR A 173 24.48 86.62 -8.18
CA THR A 173 24.41 86.01 -9.53
C THR A 173 23.76 84.62 -9.50
N ALA A 174 23.68 83.92 -10.65
CA ALA A 174 23.46 82.48 -10.72
C ALA A 174 24.80 81.75 -10.90
N ASN A 175 25.14 80.81 -10.01
CA ASN A 175 26.28 79.88 -10.19
C ASN A 175 26.20 78.59 -9.33
N VAL A 176 25.07 78.33 -8.66
CA VAL A 176 24.85 77.11 -7.84
C VAL A 176 24.03 76.05 -8.59
N SER A 177 23.16 76.49 -9.50
CA SER A 177 22.29 75.64 -10.32
C SER A 177 23.01 74.85 -11.42
N GLU A 178 24.27 75.18 -11.72
CA GLU A 178 25.07 74.51 -12.75
C GLU A 178 25.69 73.21 -12.20
N ARG A 179 26.31 73.27 -11.00
CA ARG A 179 26.85 72.10 -10.29
C ARG A 179 25.79 71.06 -9.88
N GLN A 180 24.51 71.40 -9.98
CA GLN A 180 23.40 70.44 -9.84
C GLN A 180 23.05 69.71 -11.15
N ARG A 181 23.45 70.25 -12.31
CA ARG A 181 23.33 69.57 -13.61
C ARG A 181 24.42 68.51 -13.78
N ASP A 182 25.63 68.79 -13.30
CA ASP A 182 26.75 67.84 -13.36
C ASP A 182 26.43 66.52 -12.64
N LYS A 183 25.77 66.58 -11.46
CA LYS A 183 25.26 65.38 -10.77
C LYS A 183 24.13 64.66 -11.50
N LYS A 184 23.35 65.37 -12.30
CA LYS A 184 22.34 64.74 -13.17
C LYS A 184 22.97 63.98 -14.34
N SER A 185 24.20 64.35 -14.74
CA SER A 185 25.05 63.56 -15.63
C SER A 185 25.52 62.23 -15.01
N GLU A 186 25.52 62.13 -13.68
CA GLU A 186 25.82 60.87 -12.96
C GLU A 186 24.57 59.99 -12.78
N GLU A 187 23.36 60.56 -12.68
CA GLU A 187 22.10 59.82 -12.88
C GLU A 187 22.04 59.25 -14.32
N ASP A 188 22.60 59.97 -15.29
CA ASP A 188 22.79 59.51 -16.66
C ASP A 188 23.81 58.34 -16.79
N GLN A 189 24.51 57.96 -15.71
CA GLN A 189 25.28 56.72 -15.65
C GLN A 189 24.37 55.50 -15.36
N GLU A 190 23.15 55.74 -14.87
CA GLU A 190 22.13 54.73 -14.62
C GLU A 190 21.49 54.16 -15.91
N ARG A 191 21.75 54.78 -17.08
CA ARG A 191 21.65 54.16 -18.43
C ARG A 191 22.05 52.68 -18.39
N ARG A 192 23.18 52.40 -17.73
CA ARG A 192 23.84 51.09 -17.67
C ARG A 192 23.13 50.05 -16.77
N LYS A 193 22.06 50.45 -16.06
CA LYS A 193 21.13 49.52 -15.42
C LYS A 193 20.06 49.04 -16.40
N GLU A 194 19.51 49.91 -17.24
CA GLU A 194 18.49 49.51 -18.22
C GLU A 194 19.08 48.78 -19.43
N ASP A 195 20.37 48.99 -19.75
CA ASP A 195 21.15 48.09 -20.63
C ASP A 195 21.09 46.62 -20.17
N ARG A 196 20.91 46.34 -18.86
CA ARG A 196 20.72 44.97 -18.35
C ARG A 196 19.34 44.40 -18.72
N VAL A 197 18.32 45.23 -18.81
CA VAL A 197 16.96 44.85 -19.22
C VAL A 197 16.95 44.51 -20.72
N VAL A 198 17.71 45.24 -21.53
CA VAL A 198 17.95 44.90 -22.94
C VAL A 198 18.66 43.55 -23.06
N LYS A 199 19.76 43.33 -22.33
CA LYS A 199 20.48 42.03 -22.31
C LYS A 199 19.64 40.86 -21.80
N GLN A 200 18.69 41.09 -20.89
CA GLN A 200 17.75 40.05 -20.46
C GLN A 200 16.76 39.67 -21.56
N LYS A 201 16.32 40.62 -22.40
CA LYS A 201 15.51 40.31 -23.59
C LYS A 201 16.31 39.57 -24.67
N GLU A 202 17.57 39.96 -24.91
CA GLU A 202 18.44 39.24 -25.84
C GLU A 202 18.68 37.78 -25.41
N THR A 203 18.98 37.55 -24.13
CA THR A 203 19.19 36.19 -23.61
C THR A 203 17.91 35.35 -23.58
N ALA A 204 16.73 35.95 -23.38
CA ALA A 204 15.46 35.26 -23.55
C ALA A 204 15.24 34.82 -25.02
N ASN A 205 15.47 35.72 -25.99
CA ASN A 205 15.32 35.42 -27.41
C ASN A 205 16.33 34.35 -27.91
N VAL A 206 17.54 34.32 -27.34
CA VAL A 206 18.52 33.24 -27.60
C VAL A 206 18.02 31.90 -27.06
N LEU A 207 17.44 31.86 -25.85
CA LEU A 207 16.84 30.65 -25.31
C LEU A 207 15.65 30.15 -26.14
N GLU A 208 14.81 31.05 -26.68
CA GLU A 208 13.70 30.64 -27.56
C GLU A 208 14.20 30.12 -28.91
N ARG A 209 15.26 30.69 -29.50
CA ARG A 209 15.90 30.13 -30.70
C ARG A 209 16.50 28.75 -30.45
N GLN A 210 17.28 28.59 -29.38
CA GLN A 210 17.84 27.28 -28.99
C GLN A 210 16.73 26.25 -28.70
N ARG A 211 15.58 26.69 -28.20
CA ARG A 211 14.41 25.82 -27.99
C ARG A 211 13.72 25.44 -29.29
N GLY A 212 13.67 26.32 -30.29
CA GLY A 212 13.22 26.01 -31.65
C GLY A 212 14.14 24.98 -32.32
N GLU A 213 15.45 25.24 -32.34
CA GLU A 213 16.47 24.35 -32.91
C GLU A 213 16.43 22.95 -32.27
N ASN A 214 16.25 22.85 -30.94
CA ASN A 214 16.09 21.56 -30.25
C ASN A 214 14.75 20.85 -30.58
N VAL A 215 13.69 21.58 -30.94
CA VAL A 215 12.42 20.97 -31.37
C VAL A 215 12.53 20.43 -32.79
N GLU A 216 13.23 21.13 -33.70
CA GLU A 216 13.52 20.61 -35.04
C GLU A 216 14.48 19.42 -35.02
N ASP A 217 15.53 19.44 -34.20
CA ASP A 217 16.43 18.29 -34.01
C ASP A 217 15.71 17.08 -33.37
N GLN A 218 14.79 17.30 -32.43
CA GLN A 218 13.94 16.22 -31.90
C GLN A 218 12.90 15.73 -32.90
N ALA A 219 12.39 16.59 -33.79
CA ALA A 219 11.51 16.17 -34.89
C ALA A 219 12.28 15.36 -35.95
N ALA A 220 13.52 15.74 -36.27
CA ALA A 220 14.42 14.99 -37.14
C ALA A 220 14.76 13.61 -36.54
N LYS A 221 15.12 13.56 -35.25
CA LYS A 221 15.35 12.29 -34.53
C LYS A 221 14.10 11.41 -34.46
N ARG A 222 12.90 11.99 -34.33
CA ARG A 222 11.63 11.24 -34.39
C ARG A 222 11.30 10.72 -35.79
N LYS A 223 11.61 11.46 -36.85
CA LYS A 223 11.54 10.93 -38.23
C LYS A 223 12.55 9.79 -38.41
N GLY A 224 13.80 9.95 -37.96
CA GLY A 224 14.79 8.86 -37.96
C GLY A 224 14.32 7.61 -37.23
N ALA A 225 13.65 7.75 -36.08
CA ALA A 225 13.07 6.63 -35.34
C ALA A 225 11.84 6.01 -36.04
N ALA A 226 11.02 6.80 -36.73
CA ALA A 226 9.93 6.29 -37.56
C ALA A 226 10.47 5.45 -38.73
N ASN A 227 11.44 5.99 -39.47
CA ASN A 227 12.14 5.27 -40.55
C ASN A 227 12.85 4.00 -40.05
N PHE A 228 13.31 3.97 -38.78
CA PHE A 228 13.89 2.76 -38.16
C PHE A 228 12.82 1.69 -37.87
N LEU A 229 11.66 2.07 -37.35
CA LEU A 229 10.52 1.17 -37.16
C LEU A 229 9.97 0.65 -38.49
N GLU A 230 9.98 1.48 -39.53
CA GLU A 230 9.64 1.12 -40.90
C GLU A 230 10.66 0.11 -41.48
N ARG A 231 11.94 0.20 -41.08
CA ARG A 231 12.99 -0.78 -41.42
C ARG A 231 12.80 -2.13 -40.72
N GLN A 232 12.47 -2.14 -39.43
CA GLN A 232 12.14 -3.38 -38.71
C GLN A 232 10.85 -4.03 -39.23
N ARG A 233 9.92 -3.25 -39.80
CA ARG A 233 8.76 -3.80 -40.53
C ARG A 233 9.18 -4.56 -41.81
N GLY A 234 10.37 -4.31 -42.33
CA GLY A 234 11.02 -5.08 -43.40
C GLY A 234 11.67 -6.39 -42.92
N GLU A 235 12.14 -6.48 -41.67
CA GLU A 235 12.70 -7.72 -41.11
C GLU A 235 11.63 -8.83 -41.00
N ASN A 236 10.35 -8.46 -40.85
CA ASN A 236 9.20 -9.37 -40.98
C ASN A 236 9.04 -10.01 -42.39
N VAL A 237 9.84 -9.61 -43.39
CA VAL A 237 9.85 -10.22 -44.73
C VAL A 237 10.83 -11.39 -44.82
N GLU A 238 11.90 -11.44 -43.99
CA GLU A 238 12.85 -12.57 -44.06
C GLU A 238 12.27 -13.89 -43.53
N ASP A 239 11.28 -13.87 -42.64
CA ASP A 239 10.56 -15.09 -42.22
C ASP A 239 9.60 -15.63 -43.31
N GLN A 240 9.32 -14.84 -44.36
CA GLN A 240 8.71 -15.38 -45.58
C GLN A 240 9.68 -16.26 -46.38
N THR A 241 11.00 -16.12 -46.19
CA THR A 241 12.01 -16.93 -46.87
C THR A 241 12.18 -18.32 -46.25
N ALA A 242 11.97 -18.49 -44.94
CA ALA A 242 12.00 -19.80 -44.28
C ALA A 242 10.92 -20.75 -44.87
N LYS A 243 9.72 -20.21 -45.15
CA LYS A 243 8.62 -20.94 -45.82
C LYS A 243 8.88 -21.27 -47.30
N ARG A 244 10.01 -20.84 -47.87
CA ARG A 244 10.37 -21.05 -49.28
C ARG A 244 11.22 -22.29 -49.52
N GLN A 245 11.61 -23.03 -48.47
CA GLN A 245 12.58 -24.13 -48.57
C GLN A 245 11.99 -25.56 -48.42
N GLU A 246 10.70 -25.69 -48.09
CA GLU A 246 10.03 -27.01 -47.95
C GLU A 246 9.06 -27.33 -49.12
N ASN A 247 8.49 -26.31 -49.78
CA ASN A 247 7.57 -26.47 -50.92
C ASN A 247 8.25 -26.62 -52.29
N ALA A 248 9.57 -26.89 -52.33
CA ALA A 248 10.36 -26.91 -53.56
C ALA A 248 10.53 -28.31 -54.20
N ASP A 249 9.95 -29.36 -53.62
CA ASP A 249 10.11 -30.77 -54.06
C ASP A 249 8.81 -31.39 -54.63
N VAL A 250 7.72 -30.61 -54.72
CA VAL A 250 6.37 -31.12 -55.09
C VAL A 250 5.77 -30.34 -56.28
N SER A 251 6.53 -30.20 -57.37
CA SER A 251 6.00 -29.64 -58.63
C SER A 251 6.62 -30.20 -59.92
N GLU A 252 7.26 -31.38 -59.92
CA GLU A 252 7.59 -32.06 -61.19
C GLU A 252 7.45 -33.60 -61.16
N ARG A 253 6.19 -34.05 -61.02
CA ARG A 253 5.77 -35.27 -61.72
C ARG A 253 4.28 -35.21 -62.05
N GLN A 254 3.98 -35.34 -63.34
CA GLN A 254 2.65 -35.12 -63.89
C GLN A 254 1.73 -36.33 -63.69
N ARG A 255 0.43 -36.04 -63.80
CA ARG A 255 -0.67 -36.94 -64.12
C ARG A 255 -0.27 -37.92 -65.24
N GLU A 256 -0.75 -39.16 -65.17
CA GLU A 256 -1.83 -39.63 -66.05
C GLU A 256 -2.38 -41.02 -65.62
N ASP A 257 -3.66 -41.22 -65.92
CA ASP A 257 -4.43 -42.45 -66.06
C ASP A 257 -4.67 -43.48 -64.92
N ASN A 258 -5.76 -44.22 -65.15
CA ASN A 258 -6.46 -45.26 -64.37
C ASN A 258 -6.44 -46.55 -65.28
N PRO A 259 -6.92 -47.76 -64.90
CA PRO A 259 -7.65 -48.14 -63.69
C PRO A 259 -7.27 -49.53 -63.10
N GLU A 260 -8.19 -50.06 -62.27
CA GLU A 260 -8.52 -51.49 -62.06
C GLU A 260 -7.77 -52.38 -61.03
N ASP A 261 -8.60 -53.30 -60.54
CA ASP A 261 -8.39 -54.58 -59.85
C ASP A 261 -7.99 -54.76 -58.36
N GLN A 262 -8.66 -55.79 -57.85
CA GLN A 262 -8.60 -56.48 -56.55
C GLN A 262 -7.82 -57.83 -56.76
N PRO A 263 -7.74 -58.82 -55.83
CA PRO A 263 -7.87 -58.83 -54.36
C PRO A 263 -6.78 -59.71 -53.65
N VAL A 264 -7.03 -60.07 -52.39
CA VAL A 264 -6.64 -61.29 -51.61
C VAL A 264 -5.20 -61.63 -51.08
N GLU A 265 -5.24 -62.13 -49.84
CA GLU A 265 -4.54 -63.32 -49.26
C GLU A 265 -3.05 -63.39 -48.84
N ASN A 266 -2.87 -63.54 -47.51
CA ASN A 266 -2.33 -64.71 -46.78
C ASN A 266 -0.81 -65.00 -46.58
N MET A 267 -0.58 -65.67 -45.43
CA MET A 267 0.48 -66.62 -45.05
C MET A 267 1.92 -66.21 -44.62
N LEU A 268 2.23 -66.75 -43.42
CA LEU A 268 3.51 -67.21 -42.84
C LEU A 268 4.30 -68.16 -43.80
N PRO A 269 5.59 -68.59 -43.59
CA PRO A 269 6.17 -68.88 -42.26
C PRO A 269 7.73 -68.86 -42.01
N ALA A 270 8.07 -68.68 -40.73
CA ALA A 270 9.08 -69.43 -39.94
C ALA A 270 10.57 -69.52 -40.37
N VAL A 271 11.35 -70.32 -39.61
CA VAL A 271 12.82 -70.56 -39.66
C VAL A 271 13.65 -69.42 -39.01
N LYS A 272 14.74 -69.60 -38.23
CA LYS A 272 15.41 -70.61 -37.34
C LYS A 272 16.48 -69.79 -36.56
N SER A 273 17.09 -70.11 -35.41
CA SER A 273 16.96 -71.06 -34.26
C SER A 273 18.04 -70.60 -33.20
N ARG A 274 18.46 -71.23 -32.08
CA ARG A 274 18.31 -72.56 -31.44
C ARG A 274 18.83 -72.51 -29.97
N THR A 275 18.10 -73.10 -29.00
CA THR A 275 18.52 -73.62 -27.65
C THR A 275 19.36 -72.76 -26.66
N GLU A 276 19.40 -73.01 -25.34
CA GLU A 276 19.04 -74.22 -24.57
C GLU A 276 18.45 -73.97 -23.16
N ARG A 277 17.83 -75.01 -22.54
CA ARG A 277 17.12 -74.97 -21.24
C ARG A 277 16.80 -76.39 -20.72
N PRO A 278 16.85 -76.65 -19.39
CA PRO A 278 15.82 -77.46 -18.71
C PRO A 278 15.30 -76.76 -17.43
N GLN A 279 14.01 -76.67 -17.07
CA GLN A 279 12.94 -77.68 -16.85
C GLN A 279 13.12 -78.48 -15.52
N ARG A 280 12.28 -78.34 -14.46
CA ARG A 280 10.80 -78.61 -14.24
C ARG A 280 10.53 -80.07 -13.73
N PRO A 281 9.36 -80.46 -13.16
CA PRO A 281 8.31 -79.74 -12.37
C PRO A 281 7.59 -80.59 -11.25
N ARG A 282 6.44 -80.07 -10.71
CA ARG A 282 5.16 -80.77 -10.28
C ARG A 282 4.84 -81.09 -8.79
N ARG A 283 3.51 -81.12 -8.53
CA ARG A 283 2.75 -81.38 -7.27
C ARG A 283 2.53 -82.89 -6.98
N ARG A 284 2.10 -83.22 -5.74
CA ARG A 284 1.16 -84.34 -5.43
C ARG A 284 0.33 -84.07 -4.16
N GLU A 285 -0.57 -84.99 -3.78
CA GLU A 285 -1.73 -84.75 -2.88
C GLU A 285 -1.88 -85.73 -1.70
N ARG A 286 -2.64 -85.32 -0.67
CA ARG A 286 -3.54 -86.07 0.26
C ARG A 286 -3.12 -87.45 0.84
N ASN A 287 -3.10 -87.60 2.18
CA ASN A 287 -4.16 -88.27 2.98
C ASN A 287 -3.86 -88.39 4.51
N LYS A 288 -4.87 -88.82 5.29
CA LYS A 288 -4.95 -89.05 6.78
C LYS A 288 -4.65 -90.53 7.15
N PRO A 289 -4.64 -91.00 8.44
CA PRO A 289 -5.02 -90.39 9.75
C PRO A 289 -3.78 -90.28 10.70
N ALA A 290 -3.71 -90.45 12.04
CA ALA A 290 -4.60 -90.90 13.15
C ALA A 290 -4.01 -90.48 14.54
N ASP A 291 -4.55 -90.85 15.72
CA ASP A 291 -5.82 -90.44 16.36
C ASP A 291 -5.83 -90.80 17.89
N SER A 292 -6.91 -90.52 18.65
CA SER A 292 -7.15 -90.78 20.11
C SER A 292 -6.31 -89.97 21.14
N LEU A 293 -6.80 -89.53 22.33
CA LEU A 293 -8.13 -89.57 23.00
C LEU A 293 -8.25 -88.50 24.14
N ASN A 294 -9.32 -87.68 24.16
CA ASN A 294 -10.03 -87.04 25.33
C ASN A 294 -9.31 -86.13 26.38
N PRO A 295 -10.05 -85.32 27.20
CA PRO A 295 -11.34 -84.63 27.02
C PRO A 295 -11.30 -83.11 27.43
N VAL A 296 -12.47 -82.48 27.66
CA VAL A 296 -12.68 -81.02 27.85
C VAL A 296 -13.23 -80.66 29.25
N MET A 297 -12.75 -79.58 29.89
CA MET A 297 -13.59 -78.49 30.47
C MET A 297 -12.82 -77.33 31.14
N GLU A 298 -13.20 -76.11 30.75
CA GLU A 298 -13.41 -74.87 31.54
C GLU A 298 -12.48 -74.49 32.72
N LYS A 299 -11.88 -73.27 32.65
CA LYS A 299 -11.45 -72.54 33.86
C LYS A 299 -11.49 -71.00 33.75
N ARG A 300 -12.57 -70.45 34.32
CA ARG A 300 -12.73 -69.14 35.00
C ARG A 300 -11.65 -68.06 34.78
N ILE A 301 -12.09 -66.90 34.26
CA ILE A 301 -11.37 -65.61 34.37
C ILE A 301 -11.44 -65.11 35.82
N GLU A 302 -10.30 -64.74 36.41
CA GLU A 302 -10.25 -64.04 37.69
C GLU A 302 -10.09 -62.53 37.50
N LYS A 303 -10.99 -61.74 38.09
CA LYS A 303 -10.88 -60.28 38.14
C LYS A 303 -9.92 -59.88 39.27
N VAL A 304 -8.71 -59.45 38.94
CA VAL A 304 -7.89 -58.67 39.87
C VAL A 304 -8.47 -57.25 39.92
N VAL A 305 -9.09 -56.89 41.04
CA VAL A 305 -9.60 -55.53 41.28
C VAL A 305 -8.42 -54.64 41.68
N ALA A 306 -8.01 -53.75 40.79
CA ALA A 306 -7.14 -52.62 41.16
C ALA A 306 -8.01 -51.50 41.73
N GLU A 307 -7.71 -51.04 42.96
CA GLU A 307 -8.44 -49.93 43.56
C GLU A 307 -8.27 -48.63 42.76
N PRO A 308 -9.32 -47.79 42.68
CA PRO A 308 -9.20 -46.48 42.07
C PRO A 308 -8.32 -45.59 42.95
N ARG A 309 -7.07 -45.38 42.51
CA ARG A 309 -6.24 -44.28 43.05
C ARG A 309 -7.04 -42.99 42.93
N ARG A 310 -7.45 -42.43 44.07
CA ARG A 310 -8.04 -41.09 44.15
C ARG A 310 -7.00 -40.09 43.65
N GLN A 311 -7.05 -39.80 42.36
CA GLN A 311 -6.47 -38.56 41.85
C GLN A 311 -7.27 -37.44 42.50
N ASN A 312 -6.63 -36.72 43.43
CA ASN A 312 -7.16 -35.42 43.84
C ASN A 312 -7.43 -34.63 42.56
N PRO A 313 -8.55 -33.89 42.45
CA PRO A 313 -8.72 -32.91 41.39
C PRO A 313 -7.70 -31.79 41.63
N VAL A 314 -6.47 -32.01 41.17
CA VAL A 314 -5.54 -30.93 40.84
C VAL A 314 -6.31 -30.11 39.82
N GLN A 315 -6.80 -28.97 40.28
CA GLN A 315 -7.60 -28.06 39.50
C GLN A 315 -6.67 -27.52 38.41
N ALA A 316 -6.66 -28.22 37.27
CA ALA A 316 -5.79 -27.93 36.15
C ALA A 316 -6.17 -26.53 35.67
N GLY A 317 -5.39 -25.54 36.11
CA GLY A 317 -5.57 -24.16 35.72
C GLY A 317 -5.50 -24.14 34.20
N LEU A 318 -6.66 -23.90 33.57
CA LEU A 318 -6.82 -23.92 32.12
C LEU A 318 -5.67 -23.11 31.53
N ASP A 319 -4.83 -23.78 30.74
CA ASP A 319 -3.69 -23.10 30.14
C ASP A 319 -4.22 -21.90 29.37
N SER A 320 -3.80 -20.72 29.80
CA SER A 320 -4.27 -19.47 29.22
C SER A 320 -3.96 -19.40 27.72
N CYS A 321 -2.97 -20.15 27.24
CA CYS A 321 -2.56 -20.23 25.84
C CYS A 321 -3.24 -21.34 25.02
N SER A 322 -4.13 -22.13 25.64
CA SER A 322 -4.93 -23.13 24.93
C SER A 322 -5.78 -22.47 23.84
N GLY A 323 -5.79 -23.05 22.64
CA GLY A 323 -6.40 -22.45 21.44
C GLY A 323 -5.68 -21.20 20.89
N ARG A 324 -4.60 -20.73 21.53
CA ARG A 324 -3.91 -19.47 21.20
C ARG A 324 -2.41 -19.63 20.95
N TYR A 325 -1.87 -20.85 20.86
CA TYR A 325 -0.45 -21.06 20.60
C TYR A 325 -0.07 -20.70 19.17
N ILE A 326 1.03 -19.96 19.00
CA ILE A 326 1.58 -19.62 17.68
C ILE A 326 3.03 -20.09 17.58
N TYR A 327 3.32 -20.83 16.51
CA TYR A 327 4.68 -21.16 16.10
C TYR A 327 5.15 -20.16 15.05
N ILE A 328 6.44 -19.78 15.07
CA ILE A 328 7.05 -18.92 14.06
C ILE A 328 7.99 -19.78 13.21
N HIS A 329 7.77 -19.82 11.89
CA HIS A 329 8.65 -20.54 10.98
C HIS A 329 10.09 -20.01 11.03
N ASN A 330 11.06 -20.90 11.23
CA ASN A 330 12.48 -20.59 11.16
C ASN A 330 12.94 -20.53 9.69
N LEU A 331 12.51 -19.47 8.98
CA LEU A 331 12.81 -19.25 7.57
C LEU A 331 14.31 -18.98 7.33
N PRO A 332 14.87 -19.42 6.17
CA PRO A 332 16.15 -18.94 5.68
C PRO A 332 16.24 -17.40 5.68
N ARG A 333 17.36 -16.85 6.15
CA ARG A 333 17.56 -15.40 6.37
C ARG A 333 17.28 -14.52 5.14
N LYS A 334 17.42 -15.07 3.92
CA LYS A 334 17.13 -14.35 2.67
C LYS A 334 15.70 -13.80 2.60
N PHE A 335 14.76 -14.45 3.28
CA PHE A 335 13.35 -14.06 3.32
C PHE A 335 13.05 -12.93 4.33
N ASN A 336 14.01 -12.53 5.17
CA ASN A 336 13.76 -11.47 6.16
C ASN A 336 15.01 -10.67 6.57
N GLN A 337 15.95 -11.31 7.27
CA GLN A 337 17.07 -10.63 7.91
C GLN A 337 18.06 -10.06 6.89
N ASP A 338 18.33 -10.79 5.80
CA ASP A 338 19.27 -10.34 4.77
C ASP A 338 18.73 -9.14 3.98
N LEU A 339 17.40 -9.01 3.87
CA LEU A 339 16.74 -7.84 3.27
C LEU A 339 16.97 -6.58 4.12
N LEU A 340 16.95 -6.70 5.44
CA LEU A 340 17.23 -5.58 6.35
C LEU A 340 18.71 -5.25 6.46
N GLU A 341 19.60 -6.24 6.36
CA GLU A 341 21.05 -6.00 6.31
C GLU A 341 21.46 -5.33 4.97
N ASN A 342 20.75 -5.65 3.88
CA ASN A 342 20.90 -5.01 2.57
C ASN A 342 19.90 -3.87 2.34
N CYS A 343 19.42 -3.20 3.40
CA CYS A 343 18.32 -2.22 3.35
C CYS A 343 18.42 -1.09 2.30
N ARG A 344 19.58 -0.84 1.70
CA ARG A 344 19.75 0.15 0.61
C ARG A 344 19.27 -0.34 -0.77
N SER A 345 19.16 -1.65 -1.00
CA SER A 345 18.63 -2.19 -2.27
C SER A 345 17.10 -2.30 -2.30
N LEU A 346 16.41 -2.08 -1.18
CA LEU A 346 14.95 -2.19 -1.06
C LEU A 346 14.19 -1.05 -1.75
N SER A 347 14.87 -0.04 -2.30
CA SER A 347 14.25 0.99 -3.15
C SER A 347 15.29 1.80 -3.94
N PHE A 348 15.13 1.89 -5.26
CA PHE A 348 15.90 2.80 -6.13
C PHE A 348 15.82 4.29 -5.73
N TRP A 349 14.82 4.67 -4.94
CA TRP A 349 14.47 6.09 -4.66
C TRP A 349 14.79 6.53 -3.23
N THR A 350 15.06 5.58 -2.32
CA THR A 350 15.03 5.79 -0.85
C THR A 350 16.07 4.90 -0.16
N ASP A 351 16.91 5.47 0.71
CA ASP A 351 17.66 4.66 1.68
C ASP A 351 16.68 4.16 2.76
N MET A 352 16.24 2.90 2.63
CA MET A 352 15.28 2.30 3.55
C MET A 352 15.91 1.91 4.89
N CYS A 353 17.22 2.05 5.10
CA CYS A 353 17.87 1.73 6.38
C CYS A 353 17.43 2.67 7.51
N GLU A 354 17.22 3.97 7.24
CA GLU A 354 16.67 4.88 8.26
C GLU A 354 15.20 4.54 8.57
N CYS A 355 14.45 4.02 7.58
CA CYS A 355 13.08 3.53 7.76
C CYS A 355 13.00 2.22 8.56
N ALA A 356 13.95 1.30 8.35
CA ALA A 356 14.04 0.02 9.06
C ALA A 356 14.57 0.16 10.51
N SER A 357 15.15 1.31 10.86
CA SER A 357 15.63 1.60 12.22
C SER A 357 14.51 1.51 13.28
N ASN A 358 14.89 1.39 14.56
CA ASN A 358 13.94 1.21 15.68
C ASN A 358 12.90 0.11 15.42
N LEU A 359 13.34 -1.09 15.03
CA LEU A 359 12.48 -2.27 14.78
C LEU A 359 11.41 -2.05 13.68
N GLY A 360 11.69 -1.18 12.70
CA GLY A 360 10.79 -0.82 11.60
C GLY A 360 9.99 0.47 11.82
N LEU A 361 10.11 1.12 12.98
CA LEU A 361 9.44 2.40 13.28
C LEU A 361 10.11 3.62 12.62
N GLY A 362 11.37 3.51 12.23
CA GLY A 362 12.16 4.63 11.72
C GLY A 362 12.62 5.60 12.80
N ALA A 363 13.12 6.78 12.40
CA ALA A 363 13.63 7.80 13.33
C ALA A 363 12.53 8.41 14.21
N ARG A 364 12.82 8.74 15.48
CA ARG A 364 11.88 9.42 16.38
C ARG A 364 11.56 10.84 15.91
N LEU A 365 10.31 11.26 16.03
CA LEU A 365 9.86 12.62 15.72
C LEU A 365 9.99 13.54 16.94
N SER A 366 10.52 14.74 16.73
CA SER A 366 10.66 15.79 17.75
C SER A 366 9.33 16.48 18.05
N ASN A 367 9.07 16.81 19.32
CA ASN A 367 7.82 17.46 19.76
C ASN A 367 7.89 19.01 19.71
N ASP A 368 8.47 19.56 18.65
CA ASP A 368 8.90 20.97 18.56
C ASP A 368 7.75 22.00 18.62
N GLU A 369 6.50 21.56 18.49
CA GLU A 369 5.32 22.43 18.36
C GLU A 369 4.14 22.02 19.25
N LYS A 370 4.32 21.09 20.21
CA LYS A 370 3.23 20.39 20.91
C LYS A 370 2.25 19.65 19.97
N LEU A 371 2.64 19.39 18.72
CA LEU A 371 1.81 18.72 17.71
C LEU A 371 1.59 17.23 18.04
N TYR A 372 2.57 16.61 18.70
CA TYR A 372 2.60 15.20 19.09
C TYR A 372 2.33 15.02 20.59
N SER A 373 2.57 13.82 21.14
CA SER A 373 2.85 13.60 22.56
C SER A 373 4.36 13.59 22.80
N ASN A 374 4.80 13.60 24.06
CA ASN A 374 6.23 13.62 24.42
C ASN A 374 6.97 12.31 24.04
N SER A 375 6.22 11.22 23.82
CA SER A 375 6.72 9.89 23.47
C SER A 375 5.82 9.24 22.44
N GLY A 376 6.33 8.19 21.78
CA GLY A 376 5.58 7.32 20.88
C GLY A 376 5.42 7.82 19.44
N TRP A 377 6.18 8.81 18.99
CA TRP A 377 6.08 9.34 17.62
C TRP A 377 7.35 9.07 16.81
N PHE A 378 7.17 8.48 15.62
CA PHE A 378 8.25 8.03 14.76
C PHE A 378 7.95 8.35 13.29
N ALA A 379 8.98 8.43 12.47
CA ALA A 379 8.92 8.72 11.04
C ALA A 379 8.58 7.47 10.21
N THR A 380 7.66 6.64 10.70
CA THR A 380 7.38 5.30 10.19
C THR A 380 7.07 5.31 8.69
N ASN A 381 7.73 4.45 7.94
CA ASN A 381 7.45 4.26 6.52
C ASN A 381 6.29 3.27 6.36
N GLN A 382 5.35 3.58 5.45
CA GLN A 382 4.12 2.82 5.29
C GLN A 382 4.32 1.35 4.87
N PHE A 383 5.46 1.03 4.25
CA PHE A 383 5.77 -0.32 3.75
C PHE A 383 6.55 -1.20 4.76
N LEU A 384 6.78 -0.74 5.99
CA LEU A 384 7.59 -1.46 7.00
C LEU A 384 6.77 -2.37 7.94
N LEU A 385 5.48 -2.57 7.65
CA LEU A 385 4.55 -3.29 8.54
C LEU A 385 5.04 -4.70 8.90
N GLU A 386 5.66 -5.40 7.97
CA GLU A 386 6.19 -6.78 8.14
C GLU A 386 7.24 -6.83 9.24
N VAL A 387 8.12 -5.83 9.30
CA VAL A 387 9.19 -5.69 10.30
C VAL A 387 8.60 -5.35 11.66
N ILE A 388 7.63 -4.44 11.70
CA ILE A 388 6.94 -4.03 12.93
C ILE A 388 6.15 -5.22 13.51
N PHE A 389 5.37 -5.89 12.67
CA PHE A 389 4.53 -7.03 13.05
C PHE A 389 5.37 -8.24 13.46
N HIS A 390 6.44 -8.58 12.73
CA HIS A 390 7.34 -9.67 13.13
C HIS A 390 8.01 -9.39 14.50
N ASN A 391 8.40 -8.14 14.78
CA ASN A 391 8.95 -7.79 16.09
C ASN A 391 7.87 -7.74 17.21
N ARG A 392 6.62 -7.36 16.91
CA ARG A 392 5.47 -7.56 17.83
C ARG A 392 5.15 -9.06 18.02
N MET A 393 5.31 -9.90 17.01
CA MET A 393 5.07 -11.35 17.09
C MET A 393 6.10 -12.06 17.98
N LYS A 394 7.38 -11.65 17.93
CA LYS A 394 8.40 -12.05 18.94
C LYS A 394 8.02 -11.63 20.37
N GLN A 395 7.10 -10.66 20.50
CA GLN A 395 6.49 -10.19 21.75
C GLN A 395 5.06 -10.72 21.97
N TYR A 396 4.66 -11.82 21.32
CA TYR A 396 3.40 -12.48 21.66
C TYR A 396 3.50 -13.21 23.01
N LYS A 397 2.37 -13.47 23.69
CA LYS A 397 2.36 -14.19 25.00
C LYS A 397 2.40 -15.71 24.83
N CYS A 398 1.75 -16.23 23.79
CA CYS A 398 1.56 -17.66 23.56
C CYS A 398 2.41 -18.18 22.39
N LEU A 399 3.71 -17.85 22.37
CA LEU A 399 4.63 -18.47 21.43
C LEU A 399 4.99 -19.89 21.89
N THR A 400 4.96 -20.84 20.95
CA THR A 400 5.48 -22.19 21.15
C THR A 400 6.72 -22.45 20.29
N LYS A 401 7.60 -23.34 20.77
CA LYS A 401 8.71 -23.91 19.98
C LYS A 401 8.35 -25.24 19.31
N ASP A 402 7.27 -25.88 19.78
CA ASP A 402 6.72 -27.09 19.19
C ASP A 402 5.56 -26.71 18.25
N PRO A 403 5.66 -26.96 16.94
CA PRO A 403 4.57 -26.68 16.00
C PRO A 403 3.35 -27.59 16.18
N LEU A 404 3.49 -28.77 16.81
CA LEU A 404 2.37 -29.71 16.96
C LEU A 404 1.24 -29.13 17.81
N VAL A 405 1.59 -28.42 18.89
CA VAL A 405 0.64 -27.73 19.78
C VAL A 405 0.21 -26.34 19.29
N ALA A 406 0.75 -25.86 18.16
CA ALA A 406 0.44 -24.52 17.65
C ALA A 406 -0.95 -24.45 17.00
N SER A 407 -1.80 -23.54 17.45
CA SER A 407 -3.12 -23.25 16.87
C SER A 407 -3.02 -22.56 15.51
N ALA A 408 -1.97 -21.75 15.28
CA ALA A 408 -1.63 -21.14 13.99
C ALA A 408 -0.10 -21.00 13.82
N ILE A 409 0.34 -20.82 12.58
CA ILE A 409 1.77 -20.78 12.20
C ILE A 409 2.08 -19.48 11.45
N TYR A 410 2.95 -18.64 12.00
CA TYR A 410 3.38 -17.39 11.38
C TYR A 410 4.55 -17.62 10.42
N VAL A 411 4.44 -17.08 9.20
CA VAL A 411 5.48 -17.07 8.16
C VAL A 411 6.14 -15.68 8.11
N PRO A 412 7.33 -15.48 8.72
CA PRO A 412 8.00 -14.19 8.79
C PRO A 412 8.79 -13.85 7.50
N TYR A 413 8.14 -13.87 6.34
CA TYR A 413 8.71 -13.39 5.07
C TYR A 413 8.34 -11.93 4.84
N TYR A 414 9.33 -11.10 4.46
CA TYR A 414 9.10 -9.68 4.16
C TYR A 414 8.81 -9.47 2.66
N ALA A 415 7.70 -10.04 2.21
CA ALA A 415 7.22 -10.01 0.82
C ALA A 415 7.19 -8.59 0.21
N GLY A 416 6.78 -7.61 1.00
CA GLY A 416 6.60 -6.22 0.57
C GLY A 416 7.90 -5.44 0.43
N LEU A 417 8.88 -5.74 1.29
CA LEU A 417 10.26 -5.27 1.11
C LEU A 417 10.96 -5.98 -0.06
N ASP A 418 10.72 -7.28 -0.22
CA ASP A 418 11.27 -8.11 -1.27
C ASP A 418 10.82 -7.65 -2.67
N VAL A 419 9.52 -7.71 -2.98
CA VAL A 419 9.00 -7.31 -4.30
C VAL A 419 9.33 -5.84 -4.59
N GLY A 420 9.43 -5.02 -3.54
CA GLY A 420 9.84 -3.61 -3.61
C GLY A 420 11.23 -3.37 -4.23
N ARG A 421 12.10 -4.39 -4.26
CA ARG A 421 13.38 -4.38 -4.99
C ARG A 421 13.18 -4.33 -6.52
N TYR A 422 12.14 -4.99 -7.03
CA TYR A 422 12.00 -5.36 -8.45
C TYR A 422 10.73 -4.82 -9.15
N LEU A 423 9.84 -4.12 -8.45
CA LEU A 423 8.57 -3.56 -8.98
C LEU A 423 8.71 -2.59 -10.18
N TRP A 424 9.93 -2.14 -10.52
CA TRP A 424 10.18 -1.27 -11.67
C TRP A 424 11.21 -1.83 -12.65
N ASP A 425 11.59 -3.10 -12.48
CA ASP A 425 12.55 -3.80 -13.33
C ASP A 425 11.81 -4.38 -14.55
N PRO A 426 12.43 -4.33 -15.75
CA PRO A 426 11.79 -4.84 -16.96
C PRO A 426 11.56 -6.35 -16.88
N ASP A 427 12.55 -7.09 -16.39
CA ASP A 427 12.57 -8.54 -16.37
C ASP A 427 11.71 -9.09 -15.22
N GLY A 428 10.52 -9.61 -15.55
CA GLY A 428 9.53 -10.06 -14.56
C GLY A 428 10.04 -11.12 -13.59
N PHE A 429 10.90 -12.03 -14.05
CA PHE A 429 11.41 -13.19 -13.31
C PHE A 429 11.90 -12.87 -11.89
N MET A 430 12.63 -11.77 -11.69
CA MET A 430 13.18 -11.44 -10.37
C MET A 430 12.12 -11.05 -9.34
N ARG A 431 10.96 -10.55 -9.79
CA ARG A 431 9.84 -10.18 -8.91
C ARG A 431 9.23 -11.42 -8.22
N ASP A 432 9.24 -12.56 -8.91
CA ASP A 432 8.62 -13.81 -8.49
C ASP A 432 9.61 -14.78 -7.82
N TYR A 433 10.91 -14.65 -8.09
CA TYR A 433 11.94 -15.62 -7.71
C TYR A 433 11.93 -16.02 -6.23
N ASP A 434 12.00 -15.07 -5.31
CA ASP A 434 12.06 -15.38 -3.87
C ASP A 434 10.69 -15.83 -3.34
N ALA A 435 9.57 -15.29 -3.84
CA ALA A 435 8.23 -15.73 -3.52
C ALA A 435 7.98 -17.21 -3.90
N LEU A 436 8.38 -17.60 -5.12
CA LEU A 436 8.29 -18.99 -5.62
C LEU A 436 9.20 -19.94 -4.82
N ASN A 437 10.37 -19.47 -4.39
CA ASN A 437 11.26 -20.23 -3.52
C ASN A 437 10.69 -20.42 -2.10
N LEU A 438 9.94 -19.44 -1.58
CA LEU A 438 9.29 -19.55 -0.28
C LEU A 438 8.19 -20.62 -0.29
N VAL A 439 7.26 -20.58 -1.25
CA VAL A 439 6.13 -21.53 -1.28
C VAL A 439 6.63 -22.97 -1.41
N LYS A 440 7.64 -23.23 -2.25
CA LYS A 440 8.32 -24.52 -2.35
C LYS A 440 9.03 -24.92 -1.05
N TRP A 441 9.64 -23.97 -0.33
CA TRP A 441 10.23 -24.24 0.99
C TRP A 441 9.16 -24.59 2.02
N LEU A 442 8.02 -23.90 2.04
CA LEU A 442 6.89 -24.15 2.94
C LEU A 442 6.25 -25.51 2.67
N ALA A 443 5.90 -25.84 1.43
CA ALA A 443 5.31 -27.13 1.06
C ALA A 443 6.20 -28.35 1.41
N SER A 444 7.52 -28.16 1.47
CA SER A 444 8.47 -29.19 1.92
C SER A 444 8.48 -29.46 3.43
N ARG A 445 7.88 -28.58 4.26
CA ARG A 445 7.86 -28.69 5.72
C ARG A 445 6.86 -29.76 6.21
N PRO A 446 7.15 -30.51 7.30
CA PRO A 446 6.14 -31.36 7.92
C PRO A 446 4.98 -30.55 8.52
N GLU A 447 5.24 -29.34 9.03
CA GLU A 447 4.23 -28.43 9.59
C GLU A 447 3.14 -28.09 8.57
N TRP A 448 3.51 -27.91 7.30
CA TRP A 448 2.58 -27.59 6.20
C TRP A 448 1.50 -28.66 6.01
N LYS A 449 1.88 -29.94 6.16
CA LYS A 449 1.04 -31.10 5.85
C LYS A 449 -0.10 -31.32 6.85
N ARG A 450 -0.10 -30.60 7.98
CA ARG A 450 -1.13 -30.72 9.03
C ARG A 450 -2.49 -30.19 8.59
N MET A 451 -2.52 -29.04 7.90
CA MET A 451 -3.75 -28.44 7.34
C MET A 451 -3.56 -27.93 5.90
N TRP A 452 -2.52 -28.41 5.21
CA TRP A 452 -2.12 -28.01 3.85
C TRP A 452 -1.99 -26.49 3.71
N GLY A 453 -1.35 -25.85 4.69
CA GLY A 453 -1.16 -24.39 4.74
C GLY A 453 -2.33 -23.57 5.33
N ARG A 454 -3.51 -24.15 5.60
CA ARG A 454 -4.68 -23.41 6.12
C ARG A 454 -4.53 -22.87 7.54
N ASP A 455 -3.58 -23.40 8.31
CA ASP A 455 -3.15 -22.90 9.62
C ASP A 455 -1.98 -21.92 9.54
N HIS A 456 -1.44 -21.65 8.34
CA HIS A 456 -0.35 -20.72 8.13
C HIS A 456 -0.86 -19.32 7.75
N PHE A 457 -0.15 -18.29 8.22
CA PHE A 457 -0.44 -16.90 7.88
C PHE A 457 0.82 -16.06 7.72
N LEU A 458 0.73 -15.03 6.87
CA LEU A 458 1.83 -14.12 6.52
C LEU A 458 1.35 -12.66 6.63
N VAL A 459 2.28 -11.73 6.91
CA VAL A 459 2.04 -10.28 6.79
C VAL A 459 2.87 -9.72 5.65
N ALA A 460 2.19 -9.15 4.67
CA ALA A 460 2.74 -8.53 3.48
C ALA A 460 2.67 -7.00 3.58
N GLY A 461 3.80 -6.32 3.40
CA GLY A 461 3.99 -4.89 3.69
C GLY A 461 3.40 -3.93 2.66
N ARG A 462 2.48 -4.41 1.83
CA ARG A 462 1.97 -3.78 0.61
C ARG A 462 0.50 -4.15 0.39
N ILE A 463 -0.10 -3.60 -0.65
CA ILE A 463 -1.48 -3.93 -1.06
C ILE A 463 -1.50 -5.23 -1.88
N ASN A 464 -2.63 -5.94 -1.89
CA ASN A 464 -2.82 -7.17 -2.67
C ASN A 464 -2.40 -7.04 -4.16
N TRP A 465 -2.63 -5.88 -4.79
CA TRP A 465 -2.27 -5.61 -6.19
C TRP A 465 -0.76 -5.61 -6.47
N ASP A 466 0.11 -5.48 -5.46
CA ASP A 466 1.57 -5.67 -5.62
C ASP A 466 1.96 -7.17 -5.73
N PHE A 467 1.00 -8.10 -5.53
CA PHE A 467 1.21 -9.54 -5.40
C PHE A 467 0.22 -10.43 -6.20
N ARG A 468 -0.56 -9.85 -7.12
CA ARG A 468 -1.54 -10.56 -7.97
C ARG A 468 -1.32 -10.32 -9.47
N ARG A 469 -0.07 -10.26 -9.94
CA ARG A 469 0.28 -10.14 -11.37
C ARG A 469 -0.40 -11.24 -12.20
N ASP A 470 -0.96 -10.93 -13.37
CA ASP A 470 -1.43 -11.97 -14.30
C ASP A 470 -0.21 -12.76 -14.84
N PRO A 471 -0.11 -14.09 -14.61
CA PRO A 471 1.01 -14.91 -15.10
C PRO A 471 1.13 -14.88 -16.63
N LYS A 472 0.05 -14.55 -17.35
CA LYS A 472 0.04 -14.46 -18.82
C LYS A 472 0.56 -13.12 -19.35
N ASN A 473 0.97 -12.19 -18.47
CA ASN A 473 1.48 -10.88 -18.83
C ASN A 473 2.66 -10.47 -17.93
N GLU A 474 3.90 -10.72 -18.39
CA GLU A 474 5.12 -10.35 -17.67
C GLU A 474 5.27 -8.82 -17.47
N SER A 475 4.62 -8.02 -18.33
CA SER A 475 4.56 -6.56 -18.23
C SER A 475 3.50 -6.04 -17.26
N ASP A 476 2.63 -6.91 -16.71
CA ASP A 476 1.69 -6.54 -15.66
C ASP A 476 2.41 -6.25 -14.34
N TRP A 477 1.73 -5.53 -13.45
CA TRP A 477 2.28 -5.01 -12.21
C TRP A 477 2.36 -6.07 -11.08
N GLY A 478 3.35 -5.95 -10.20
CA GLY A 478 3.50 -6.82 -9.04
C GLY A 478 4.27 -8.11 -9.33
N ASN A 479 4.08 -9.09 -8.44
CA ASN A 479 4.49 -10.50 -8.60
C ASN A 479 3.29 -11.45 -8.40
N GLU A 480 3.51 -12.76 -8.48
CA GLU A 480 2.50 -13.81 -8.40
C GLU A 480 2.28 -14.39 -6.98
N LEU A 481 2.81 -13.77 -5.92
CA LEU A 481 2.83 -14.36 -4.57
C LEU A 481 1.44 -14.80 -4.06
N LEU A 482 0.36 -14.06 -4.33
CA LEU A 482 -1.01 -14.41 -3.94
C LEU A 482 -1.74 -15.31 -4.95
N ASN A 483 -1.12 -15.60 -6.09
CA ASN A 483 -1.66 -16.45 -7.16
C ASN A 483 -1.14 -17.89 -7.09
N PHE A 484 0.00 -18.15 -6.44
CA PHE A 484 0.48 -19.52 -6.15
C PHE A 484 -0.50 -20.30 -5.27
N ASP A 485 -0.70 -21.59 -5.58
CA ASP A 485 -1.69 -22.43 -4.90
C ASP A 485 -1.36 -22.64 -3.41
N GLU A 486 -0.10 -22.70 -3.02
CA GLU A 486 0.27 -22.72 -1.59
C GLU A 486 -0.23 -21.45 -0.87
N SER A 487 -0.02 -20.27 -1.45
CA SER A 487 -0.46 -19.00 -0.86
C SER A 487 -1.97 -18.84 -0.82
N ARG A 488 -2.71 -19.45 -1.76
CA ARG A 488 -4.17 -19.52 -1.75
C ARG A 488 -4.72 -20.32 -0.56
N ASN A 489 -3.96 -21.30 -0.08
CA ASN A 489 -4.31 -22.04 1.15
C ASN A 489 -3.98 -21.25 2.43
N MET A 490 -3.01 -20.33 2.42
CA MET A 490 -2.64 -19.50 3.57
C MET A 490 -3.59 -18.31 3.78
N THR A 491 -3.65 -17.78 5.01
CA THR A 491 -4.29 -16.48 5.27
C THR A 491 -3.26 -15.35 5.13
N MET A 492 -3.52 -14.43 4.21
CA MET A 492 -2.55 -13.42 3.78
C MET A 492 -2.96 -12.03 4.26
N LEU A 493 -2.16 -11.42 5.14
CA LEU A 493 -2.48 -10.13 5.75
C LEU A 493 -1.80 -9.01 4.94
N VAL A 494 -2.60 -8.08 4.42
CA VAL A 494 -2.18 -7.05 3.45
C VAL A 494 -2.58 -5.65 3.91
N LEU A 495 -2.09 -4.60 3.26
CA LEU A 495 -2.51 -3.22 3.55
C LEU A 495 -3.87 -2.84 2.95
N GLU A 496 -4.27 -3.56 1.89
CA GLU A 496 -5.54 -3.49 1.17
C GLU A 496 -5.79 -4.87 0.59
N SER A 497 -6.99 -5.40 0.77
CA SER A 497 -7.39 -6.73 0.31
C SER A 497 -8.34 -6.68 -0.89
N SER A 498 -8.37 -7.77 -1.64
CA SER A 498 -9.30 -7.97 -2.75
C SER A 498 -10.75 -8.00 -2.25
N PRO A 499 -11.69 -7.30 -2.93
CA PRO A 499 -13.12 -7.57 -2.74
C PRO A 499 -13.53 -8.97 -3.23
N TRP A 500 -12.73 -9.57 -4.11
CA TRP A 500 -13.04 -10.77 -4.89
C TRP A 500 -12.07 -11.93 -4.60
N ASN A 501 -11.51 -12.02 -3.38
CA ASN A 501 -10.75 -13.18 -2.90
C ASN A 501 -11.01 -13.46 -1.43
N TYR A 502 -11.01 -14.74 -1.02
CA TYR A 502 -11.32 -15.14 0.37
C TYR A 502 -10.08 -15.35 1.26
N ASN A 503 -8.86 -15.27 0.69
CA ASN A 503 -7.64 -15.64 1.39
C ASN A 503 -6.80 -14.44 1.88
N ASP A 504 -7.01 -13.24 1.33
CA ASP A 504 -6.32 -12.02 1.75
C ASP A 504 -7.20 -11.04 2.56
N PHE A 505 -6.66 -10.50 3.65
CA PHE A 505 -7.37 -9.66 4.63
C PHE A 505 -6.60 -8.37 4.93
N ALA A 506 -7.25 -7.23 4.78
CA ALA A 506 -6.63 -5.93 5.04
C ALA A 506 -6.47 -5.63 6.53
N ILE A 507 -5.26 -5.24 6.94
CA ILE A 507 -4.91 -4.77 8.28
C ILE A 507 -4.35 -3.34 8.24
N PRO A 508 -4.44 -2.54 9.32
CA PRO A 508 -4.12 -1.12 9.30
C PRO A 508 -2.71 -0.80 8.79
N TYR A 509 -2.59 0.25 7.99
CA TYR A 509 -1.29 0.82 7.64
C TYR A 509 -0.56 1.31 8.91
N PRO A 510 0.76 1.11 9.03
CA PRO A 510 1.52 1.63 10.16
C PRO A 510 1.51 3.17 10.15
N THR A 511 0.92 3.76 11.20
CA THR A 511 0.79 5.23 11.35
C THR A 511 2.11 5.86 11.83
N TYR A 512 2.10 7.11 12.26
CA TYR A 512 3.26 7.75 12.91
C TYR A 512 3.29 7.57 14.44
N PHE A 513 2.24 6.97 15.03
CA PHE A 513 2.06 6.83 16.47
C PHE A 513 2.17 5.36 16.91
N HIS A 514 3.18 5.11 17.76
CA HIS A 514 3.57 3.80 18.30
C HIS A 514 3.79 3.94 19.81
N PRO A 515 2.73 3.82 20.63
CA PRO A 515 2.82 3.94 22.09
C PRO A 515 3.57 2.76 22.72
N SER A 516 4.27 3.00 23.83
CA SER A 516 4.97 1.96 24.60
C SER A 516 4.34 1.66 25.97
N ARG A 517 3.15 2.23 26.22
CA ARG A 517 2.35 2.13 27.45
C ARG A 517 0.97 2.77 27.24
N ASP A 518 -0.01 2.30 28.02
CA ASP A 518 -1.44 2.62 27.84
C ASP A 518 -1.76 4.10 28.12
N ASP A 519 -1.05 4.72 29.07
CA ASP A 519 -1.18 6.14 29.41
C ASP A 519 -0.94 7.06 28.21
N ALA A 520 -0.01 6.71 27.30
CA ALA A 520 0.26 7.46 26.09
C ALA A 520 -0.94 7.44 25.13
N VAL A 521 -1.68 6.32 25.05
CA VAL A 521 -2.92 6.21 24.29
C VAL A 521 -3.99 7.08 24.91
N PHE A 522 -4.21 6.97 26.23
CA PHE A 522 -5.23 7.76 26.94
C PHE A 522 -4.94 9.28 26.89
N GLN A 523 -3.68 9.69 27.05
CA GLN A 523 -3.24 11.08 26.88
C GLN A 523 -3.51 11.57 25.45
N TRP A 524 -3.20 10.78 24.44
CA TRP A 524 -3.44 11.14 23.04
C TRP A 524 -4.94 11.24 22.71
N GLN A 525 -5.74 10.26 23.11
CA GLN A 525 -7.20 10.34 22.98
C GLN A 525 -7.77 11.59 23.67
N ASN A 526 -7.35 11.87 24.90
CA ASN A 526 -7.81 13.04 25.66
C ASN A 526 -7.38 14.37 25.01
N LYS A 527 -6.22 14.41 24.35
CA LYS A 527 -5.82 15.53 23.48
C LYS A 527 -6.80 15.67 22.31
N MET A 528 -7.07 14.58 21.57
CA MET A 528 -7.96 14.62 20.39
C MET A 528 -9.41 15.00 20.75
N ARG A 529 -9.91 14.59 21.92
CA ARG A 529 -11.26 14.96 22.43
C ARG A 529 -11.40 16.46 22.65
N ARG A 530 -10.33 17.12 23.13
CA ARG A 530 -10.29 18.53 23.55
C ARG A 530 -9.92 19.52 22.42
N LEU A 531 -9.42 19.04 21.27
CA LEU A 531 -9.00 19.91 20.17
C LEU A 531 -10.18 20.65 19.51
N LYS A 532 -10.13 21.98 19.51
CA LYS A 532 -11.04 22.85 18.75
C LYS A 532 -10.61 22.88 17.28
N ARG A 533 -11.44 22.31 16.41
CA ARG A 533 -11.22 22.24 14.95
C ARG A 533 -11.71 23.53 14.27
N ARG A 534 -10.94 24.06 13.33
CA ARG A 534 -11.15 25.35 12.66
C ARG A 534 -11.82 25.23 11.30
N PHE A 535 -11.53 24.15 10.58
CA PHE A 535 -12.06 23.89 9.24
C PHE A 535 -13.18 22.84 9.30
N LEU A 536 -14.22 23.02 8.49
CA LEU A 536 -15.27 22.01 8.33
C LEU A 536 -14.67 20.75 7.70
N PHE A 537 -13.89 20.90 6.63
CA PHE A 537 -13.23 19.78 5.98
C PHE A 537 -11.82 20.10 5.49
N SER A 538 -11.07 19.07 5.12
CA SER A 538 -9.74 19.23 4.54
C SER A 538 -9.42 18.15 3.53
N PHE A 539 -8.54 18.46 2.59
CA PHE A 539 -7.99 17.50 1.64
C PHE A 539 -6.47 17.61 1.60
N ALA A 540 -5.79 16.48 1.80
CA ALA A 540 -4.39 16.31 1.43
C ALA A 540 -4.34 15.53 0.12
N GLY A 541 -3.81 16.15 -0.94
CA GLY A 541 -3.73 15.52 -2.26
C GLY A 541 -3.07 16.39 -3.31
N ALA A 542 -3.00 15.89 -4.53
CA ALA A 542 -2.56 16.61 -5.72
C ALA A 542 -3.47 16.24 -6.90
N ARG A 543 -3.57 17.13 -7.89
CA ARG A 543 -4.20 16.84 -9.18
C ARG A 543 -3.44 15.71 -9.89
N ARG A 544 -4.12 15.00 -10.80
CA ARG A 544 -3.50 14.02 -11.70
C ARG A 544 -3.60 14.52 -13.16
N PRO A 545 -2.53 15.11 -13.72
CA PRO A 545 -2.53 15.52 -15.13
C PRO A 545 -2.72 14.30 -16.04
N GLY A 546 -3.58 14.43 -17.06
CA GLY A 546 -3.87 13.36 -18.02
C GLY A 546 -4.80 12.24 -17.52
N ARG A 547 -5.17 12.24 -16.23
CA ARG A 547 -6.11 11.29 -15.62
C ARG A 547 -7.41 12.01 -15.25
N HIS A 548 -8.30 12.14 -16.23
CA HIS A 548 -9.59 12.85 -16.10
C HIS A 548 -10.62 12.04 -15.31
N GLU A 549 -10.41 10.73 -15.18
CA GLU A 549 -11.21 9.80 -14.39
C GLU A 549 -11.02 9.93 -12.88
N SER A 550 -10.00 10.66 -12.39
CA SER A 550 -9.71 10.78 -10.95
C SER A 550 -10.45 11.96 -10.28
N ILE A 551 -11.36 11.68 -9.33
CA ILE A 551 -12.13 12.65 -8.50
C ILE A 551 -11.31 13.75 -7.81
N ARG A 552 -9.98 13.59 -7.73
CA ARG A 552 -9.07 14.48 -7.01
C ARG A 552 -9.10 15.91 -7.54
N ASN A 553 -9.47 16.12 -8.80
CA ASN A 553 -9.56 17.46 -9.40
C ASN A 553 -10.79 18.19 -8.83
N GLU A 554 -11.94 17.52 -8.82
CA GLU A 554 -13.22 17.97 -8.29
C GLU A 554 -13.12 18.24 -6.78
N LEU A 555 -12.42 17.37 -6.02
CA LEU A 555 -12.19 17.59 -4.59
C LEU A 555 -11.36 18.86 -4.33
N ILE A 556 -10.33 19.11 -5.14
CA ILE A 556 -9.49 20.31 -5.04
C ILE A 556 -10.32 21.54 -5.37
N GLU A 557 -11.11 21.50 -6.43
CA GLU A 557 -11.88 22.65 -6.90
C GLU A 557 -13.04 23.00 -5.96
N GLN A 558 -13.79 22.01 -5.46
CA GLN A 558 -14.78 22.25 -4.39
C GLN A 558 -14.09 22.78 -3.11
N CYS A 559 -12.94 22.23 -2.69
CA CYS A 559 -12.22 22.71 -1.51
C CYS A 559 -11.69 24.15 -1.66
N LEU A 560 -11.18 24.53 -2.83
CA LEU A 560 -10.73 25.90 -3.10
C LEU A 560 -11.92 26.88 -3.17
N ALA A 561 -13.04 26.47 -3.77
CA ALA A 561 -14.28 27.26 -3.78
C ALA A 561 -14.84 27.50 -2.37
N SER A 562 -14.72 26.52 -1.46
CA SER A 562 -15.11 26.61 -0.04
C SER A 562 -14.31 27.63 0.80
N ARG A 563 -13.23 28.22 0.27
CA ARG A 563 -12.44 29.34 0.85
C ARG A 563 -12.01 29.17 2.32
N ARG A 564 -12.89 29.50 3.27
CA ARG A 564 -12.64 29.45 4.73
C ARG A 564 -13.14 28.14 5.38
N ARG A 565 -14.01 27.38 4.71
CA ARG A 565 -14.60 26.14 5.25
C ARG A 565 -13.76 24.90 4.98
N CYS A 566 -13.04 24.85 3.86
CA CYS A 566 -12.07 23.79 3.58
C CYS A 566 -10.62 24.24 3.82
N ARG A 567 -9.73 23.31 4.12
CA ARG A 567 -8.27 23.50 4.01
C ARG A 567 -7.65 22.49 3.06
N PHE A 568 -7.05 22.97 1.98
CA PHE A 568 -6.23 22.17 1.07
C PHE A 568 -4.78 22.09 1.57
N LEU A 569 -4.17 20.91 1.43
CA LEU A 569 -2.73 20.68 1.53
C LEU A 569 -2.26 19.97 0.26
N GLU A 570 -1.51 20.70 -0.54
CA GLU A 570 -1.01 20.24 -1.83
C GLU A 570 0.19 19.28 -1.67
N CYS A 571 0.05 18.06 -2.18
CA CYS A 571 1.03 16.97 -2.10
C CYS A 571 1.91 16.85 -3.37
N ASP A 572 2.21 17.95 -4.03
CA ASP A 572 2.93 17.99 -5.31
C ASP A 572 4.46 17.86 -5.15
N LYS A 573 5.22 18.35 -6.14
CA LYS A 573 6.68 18.54 -6.15
C LYS A 573 7.23 19.20 -4.87
N THR A 574 6.43 19.98 -4.15
CA THR A 574 6.84 20.60 -2.87
C THR A 574 6.95 19.62 -1.70
N GLN A 575 6.58 18.35 -1.87
CA GLN A 575 6.78 17.24 -0.92
C GLN A 575 6.13 17.47 0.46
N LYS A 576 5.15 18.38 0.57
CA LYS A 576 4.55 18.80 1.85
C LYS A 576 3.96 17.63 2.63
N CYS A 577 3.32 16.67 1.96
CA CYS A 577 2.63 15.55 2.59
C CYS A 577 3.54 14.41 3.04
N HIS A 578 4.81 14.36 2.60
CA HIS A 578 5.81 13.43 3.15
C HIS A 578 6.37 13.89 4.51
N LYS A 579 6.00 15.08 4.98
CA LYS A 579 6.34 15.58 6.31
C LYS A 579 5.17 15.31 7.26
N PRO A 580 5.32 14.42 8.27
CA PRO A 580 4.22 14.01 9.15
C PRO A 580 3.55 15.20 9.83
N ALA A 581 4.34 16.21 10.21
CA ALA A 581 3.86 17.43 10.85
C ALA A 581 2.83 18.20 10.02
N ASN A 582 2.93 18.21 8.69
CA ASN A 582 1.98 18.93 7.83
C ASN A 582 0.61 18.22 7.80
N VAL A 583 0.63 16.90 7.64
CA VAL A 583 -0.58 16.05 7.59
C VAL A 583 -1.28 16.05 8.94
N MET A 584 -0.53 15.79 10.02
CA MET A 584 -1.07 15.81 11.38
C MET A 584 -1.62 17.19 11.77
N ARG A 585 -0.97 18.29 11.39
CA ARG A 585 -1.47 19.66 11.64
C ARG A 585 -2.75 19.95 10.86
N LEU A 586 -2.85 19.49 9.61
CA LEU A 586 -4.05 19.63 8.78
C LEU A 586 -5.25 18.92 9.43
N PHE A 587 -5.08 17.63 9.74
CA PHE A 587 -6.17 16.79 10.23
C PHE A 587 -6.58 17.15 11.67
N GLN A 588 -5.64 17.49 12.56
CA GLN A 588 -5.96 17.99 13.92
C GLN A 588 -6.78 19.31 13.92
N ASN A 589 -6.71 20.10 12.83
CA ASN A 589 -7.45 21.36 12.70
C ASN A 589 -8.80 21.23 11.96
N SER A 590 -9.18 20.04 11.50
CA SER A 590 -10.32 19.84 10.59
C SER A 590 -11.33 18.85 11.17
N ILE A 591 -12.63 19.07 10.95
CA ILE A 591 -13.69 18.15 11.41
C ILE A 591 -13.72 16.90 10.52
N PHE A 592 -13.79 17.11 9.20
CA PHE A 592 -13.81 16.05 8.19
C PHE A 592 -12.51 16.03 7.36
N CYS A 593 -12.11 14.85 6.91
CA CYS A 593 -10.91 14.63 6.11
C CYS A 593 -11.26 13.80 4.86
N LEU A 594 -11.06 14.36 3.67
CA LEU A 594 -11.44 13.70 2.42
C LEU A 594 -10.44 12.60 2.05
N GLN A 595 -10.93 11.36 1.93
CA GLN A 595 -10.17 10.15 1.63
C GLN A 595 -10.66 9.47 0.32
N PRO A 596 -10.45 10.09 -0.85
CA PRO A 596 -10.69 9.42 -2.14
C PRO A 596 -9.64 8.33 -2.42
N PRO A 597 -9.94 7.39 -3.33
CA PRO A 597 -8.99 6.40 -3.87
C PRO A 597 -7.79 7.04 -4.60
N GLY A 598 -6.92 6.19 -5.15
CA GLY A 598 -5.66 6.57 -5.78
C GLY A 598 -5.28 5.74 -6.99
N ASP A 599 -4.17 5.00 -6.88
CA ASP A 599 -3.86 3.87 -7.78
C ASP A 599 -4.32 2.54 -7.15
N SER A 600 -5.16 2.64 -6.11
CA SER A 600 -5.80 1.57 -5.32
C SER A 600 -6.94 2.17 -4.48
N TYR A 601 -7.74 1.35 -3.78
CA TYR A 601 -8.90 1.83 -3.03
C TYR A 601 -8.55 2.57 -1.73
N THR A 602 -7.49 2.16 -1.03
CA THR A 602 -7.16 2.58 0.33
C THR A 602 -5.91 3.47 0.37
N ARG A 603 -5.52 3.92 1.58
CA ARG A 603 -4.30 4.70 1.82
C ARG A 603 -4.02 4.93 3.31
N ARG A 604 -2.74 4.96 3.71
CA ARG A 604 -2.27 5.38 5.05
C ARG A 604 -2.97 6.63 5.62
N SER A 605 -3.23 7.62 4.76
CA SER A 605 -3.87 8.90 5.11
C SER A 605 -5.24 8.73 5.83
N ILE A 606 -5.94 7.61 5.61
CA ILE A 606 -7.16 7.23 6.35
C ILE A 606 -6.83 7.11 7.85
N PHE A 607 -5.84 6.29 8.18
CA PHE A 607 -5.38 6.01 9.53
C PHE A 607 -4.76 7.25 10.18
N ASP A 608 -3.96 8.03 9.42
CA ASP A 608 -3.43 9.31 9.88
C ASP A 608 -4.55 10.30 10.25
N SER A 609 -5.72 10.25 9.59
CA SER A 609 -6.89 11.06 9.96
C SER A 609 -7.63 10.55 11.19
N ILE A 610 -7.73 9.23 11.39
CA ILE A 610 -8.32 8.61 12.60
C ILE A 610 -7.48 8.96 13.83
N ILE A 611 -6.15 8.81 13.79
CA ILE A 611 -5.28 9.20 14.92
C ILE A 611 -5.30 10.71 15.18
N ALA A 612 -5.58 11.54 14.17
CA ALA A 612 -5.79 12.98 14.32
C ALA A 612 -7.23 13.36 14.77
N GLY A 613 -8.11 12.39 15.04
CA GLY A 613 -9.51 12.59 15.42
C GLY A 613 -10.34 13.33 14.36
N CYS A 614 -9.97 13.22 13.09
CA CYS A 614 -10.65 13.82 11.95
C CYS A 614 -11.52 12.77 11.26
N ILE A 615 -12.81 13.04 11.09
CA ILE A 615 -13.79 12.09 10.56
C ILE A 615 -13.48 11.80 9.07
N PRO A 616 -13.17 10.56 8.66
CA PRO A 616 -12.97 10.23 7.27
C PRO A 616 -14.22 10.47 6.43
N VAL A 617 -14.02 10.98 5.22
CA VAL A 617 -15.05 11.06 4.17
C VAL A 617 -14.58 10.20 3.00
N PHE A 618 -15.27 9.09 2.76
CA PHE A 618 -14.95 8.13 1.71
C PHE A 618 -15.80 8.37 0.47
N PHE A 619 -15.26 7.95 -0.68
CA PHE A 619 -15.91 8.10 -1.98
C PHE A 619 -16.15 6.75 -2.70
N HIS A 620 -15.59 5.67 -2.15
CA HIS A 620 -15.75 4.29 -2.59
C HIS A 620 -15.90 3.37 -1.35
N PRO A 621 -16.83 2.39 -1.31
CA PRO A 621 -16.94 1.47 -0.18
C PRO A 621 -15.67 0.61 -0.01
N GLY A 622 -15.00 0.30 -1.13
CA GLY A 622 -13.68 -0.36 -1.17
C GLY A 622 -12.58 0.34 -0.37
N SER A 623 -12.71 1.63 -0.04
CA SER A 623 -11.68 2.36 0.73
C SER A 623 -11.64 2.00 2.23
N ALA A 624 -12.71 1.39 2.78
CA ALA A 624 -12.79 1.11 4.21
C ALA A 624 -13.84 0.07 4.65
N TYR A 625 -14.94 -0.12 3.91
CA TYR A 625 -16.12 -0.81 4.44
C TYR A 625 -16.11 -2.32 4.17
N VAL A 626 -15.44 -2.74 3.08
CA VAL A 626 -15.10 -4.14 2.78
C VAL A 626 -13.64 -4.46 3.13
N GLN A 627 -13.01 -3.61 3.95
CA GLN A 627 -11.61 -3.66 4.37
C GLN A 627 -11.57 -3.65 5.91
N TYR A 628 -10.43 -4.02 6.51
CA TYR A 628 -10.16 -3.80 7.94
C TYR A 628 -11.22 -4.38 8.90
N ILE A 629 -11.87 -5.48 8.52
CA ILE A 629 -13.07 -6.04 9.14
C ILE A 629 -12.93 -6.41 10.64
N TRP A 630 -11.70 -6.65 11.10
CA TRP A 630 -11.39 -6.92 12.52
C TRP A 630 -11.10 -5.65 13.34
N HIS A 631 -10.90 -4.50 12.67
CA HIS A 631 -10.40 -3.26 13.26
C HIS A 631 -11.46 -2.15 13.28
N PHE A 632 -12.27 -2.05 12.22
CA PHE A 632 -13.31 -1.03 12.06
C PHE A 632 -14.69 -1.56 12.52
N PRO A 633 -15.58 -0.70 13.06
CA PRO A 633 -16.98 -1.08 13.29
C PRO A 633 -17.71 -1.44 11.97
N ARG A 634 -18.61 -2.43 11.99
CA ARG A 634 -19.45 -2.76 10.82
C ARG A 634 -20.38 -1.62 10.40
N ASP A 635 -20.93 -0.86 11.36
CA ASP A 635 -21.72 0.34 11.07
C ASP A 635 -20.79 1.53 10.76
N TYR A 636 -20.48 1.70 9.47
CA TYR A 636 -19.65 2.78 8.95
C TYR A 636 -20.15 4.18 9.30
N ASN A 637 -21.47 4.36 9.43
CA ASN A 637 -22.07 5.65 9.77
C ASN A 637 -21.68 6.13 11.18
N LYS A 638 -21.13 5.26 12.04
CA LYS A 638 -20.57 5.65 13.35
C LYS A 638 -19.23 6.36 13.24
N TYR A 639 -18.44 6.17 12.18
CA TYR A 639 -17.07 6.69 12.12
C TYR A 639 -16.73 7.50 10.85
N SER A 640 -17.49 7.38 9.76
CA SER A 640 -17.23 8.08 8.50
C SER A 640 -18.48 8.57 7.77
N VAL A 641 -18.28 9.46 6.80
CA VAL A 641 -19.31 9.87 5.84
C VAL A 641 -18.98 9.25 4.49
N MET A 642 -19.98 8.66 3.81
CA MET A 642 -19.87 8.24 2.41
C MET A 642 -20.44 9.34 1.50
N ILE A 643 -19.74 9.65 0.40
CA ILE A 643 -20.23 10.52 -0.67
C ILE A 643 -19.84 9.86 -2.01
N PRO A 644 -20.77 9.27 -2.78
CA PRO A 644 -20.44 8.56 -4.02
C PRO A 644 -19.59 9.38 -5.00
N GLU A 645 -18.49 8.77 -5.46
CA GLU A 645 -17.55 9.40 -6.42
C GLU A 645 -18.26 9.87 -7.71
N SER A 646 -19.19 9.06 -8.22
CA SER A 646 -20.03 9.36 -9.38
C SER A 646 -20.90 10.60 -9.19
N ASP A 647 -21.49 10.80 -8.01
CA ASP A 647 -22.33 11.98 -7.72
C ASP A 647 -21.50 13.26 -7.58
N VAL A 648 -20.25 13.17 -7.11
CA VAL A 648 -19.32 14.31 -7.08
C VAL A 648 -18.92 14.71 -8.49
N LYS A 649 -18.51 13.75 -9.33
CA LYS A 649 -18.13 14.00 -10.74
C LYS A 649 -19.28 14.55 -11.57
N THR A 650 -20.50 14.02 -11.38
CA THR A 650 -21.70 14.50 -12.09
C THR A 650 -22.36 15.74 -11.46
N GLY A 651 -21.74 16.37 -10.46
CA GLY A 651 -22.21 17.61 -9.84
C GLY A 651 -23.45 17.49 -8.93
N LYS A 652 -24.05 16.30 -8.81
CA LYS A 652 -25.17 16.00 -7.90
C LYS A 652 -24.79 16.23 -6.44
N ALA A 653 -23.58 15.84 -6.06
CA ALA A 653 -23.03 15.98 -4.71
C ALA A 653 -22.10 17.20 -4.59
N ASN A 654 -22.49 18.15 -3.75
CA ASN A 654 -21.62 19.21 -3.25
C ASN A 654 -21.17 18.86 -1.82
N ILE A 655 -19.87 18.72 -1.64
CA ILE A 655 -19.24 18.19 -0.41
C ILE A 655 -19.48 19.13 0.78
N GLU A 656 -19.32 20.44 0.59
CA GLU A 656 -19.57 21.42 1.65
C GLU A 656 -21.04 21.37 2.12
N ARG A 657 -22.00 21.31 1.18
CA ARG A 657 -23.43 21.22 1.47
C ARG A 657 -23.77 19.97 2.26
N ILE A 658 -23.18 18.82 1.92
CA ILE A 658 -23.39 17.54 2.62
C ILE A 658 -22.77 17.60 4.03
N LEU A 659 -21.49 17.94 4.15
CA LEU A 659 -20.78 17.96 5.44
C LEU A 659 -21.28 19.04 6.41
N THR A 660 -21.89 20.11 5.89
CA THR A 660 -22.58 21.13 6.72
C THR A 660 -23.85 20.54 7.37
N ARG A 661 -24.63 19.74 6.63
CA ARG A 661 -25.91 19.14 7.06
C ARG A 661 -25.78 18.07 8.14
N VAL A 662 -24.63 17.40 8.26
CA VAL A 662 -24.36 16.47 9.39
C VAL A 662 -24.55 17.24 10.70
N SER A 663 -25.36 16.76 11.65
CA SER A 663 -25.68 17.53 12.87
C SER A 663 -24.45 17.76 13.76
N ARG A 664 -24.55 18.71 14.71
CA ARG A 664 -23.48 18.93 15.71
C ARG A 664 -23.23 17.65 16.51
N ASP A 665 -24.29 16.97 16.92
CA ASP A 665 -24.22 15.85 17.86
C ASP A 665 -23.77 14.57 17.15
N ARG A 666 -24.17 14.38 15.88
CA ARG A 666 -23.59 13.34 15.01
C ARG A 666 -22.10 13.57 14.79
N ARG A 667 -21.66 14.82 14.56
CA ARG A 667 -20.22 15.17 14.48
C ARG A 667 -19.46 14.90 15.80
N VAL A 668 -20.09 15.09 16.96
CA VAL A 668 -19.49 14.74 18.26
C VAL A 668 -19.37 13.21 18.40
N ALA A 669 -20.47 12.47 18.22
CA ALA A 669 -20.49 11.01 18.32
C ALA A 669 -19.48 10.34 17.38
N MET A 670 -19.41 10.76 16.11
CA MET A 670 -18.46 10.23 15.14
C MET A 670 -17.00 10.55 15.51
N LYS A 671 -16.75 11.76 16.02
CA LYS A 671 -15.42 12.17 16.51
C LYS A 671 -15.01 11.38 17.75
N ASP A 672 -15.93 11.01 18.63
CA ASP A 672 -15.63 10.21 19.81
C ASP A 672 -15.46 8.70 19.48
N GLU A 673 -16.18 8.16 18.49
CA GLU A 673 -15.95 6.79 18.00
C GLU A 673 -14.58 6.64 17.30
N ILE A 674 -14.18 7.53 16.38
CA ILE A 674 -12.82 7.46 15.78
C ILE A 674 -11.71 7.60 16.82
N ILE A 675 -11.93 8.37 17.89
CA ILE A 675 -10.97 8.46 19.01
C ILE A 675 -10.91 7.15 19.80
N LYS A 676 -12.04 6.48 19.99
CA LYS A 676 -12.14 5.12 20.56
C LYS A 676 -11.52 4.06 19.65
N MET A 677 -11.52 4.25 18.33
CA MET A 677 -10.84 3.37 17.36
C MET A 677 -9.30 3.52 17.34
N ILE A 678 -8.72 4.62 17.85
CA ILE A 678 -7.26 4.88 17.81
C ILE A 678 -6.38 3.67 18.16
N PRO A 679 -6.56 2.95 19.30
CA PRO A 679 -5.74 1.78 19.61
C PRO A 679 -5.84 0.65 18.58
N LYS A 680 -7.04 0.43 18.01
CA LYS A 680 -7.31 -0.64 17.03
C LYS A 680 -6.60 -0.45 15.69
N VAL A 681 -6.04 0.73 15.45
CA VAL A 681 -5.46 1.16 14.17
C VAL A 681 -4.00 1.58 14.27
N ILE A 682 -3.36 1.34 15.42
CA ILE A 682 -1.94 1.58 15.65
C ILE A 682 -1.27 0.29 16.14
N TYR A 683 0.05 0.23 15.98
CA TYR A 683 0.86 -0.85 16.52
C TYR A 683 1.73 -0.27 17.64
N ALA A 684 1.77 -0.90 18.80
CA ALA A 684 2.63 -0.52 19.90
C ALA A 684 4.12 -0.56 19.51
N ASP A 685 4.96 0.17 20.24
CA ASP A 685 6.42 0.13 20.07
C ASP A 685 6.92 -1.31 20.26
N PRO A 686 7.52 -1.98 19.25
CA PRO A 686 7.91 -3.39 19.33
C PRO A 686 9.00 -3.72 20.36
N SER A 687 9.59 -2.72 21.03
CA SER A 687 10.41 -2.91 22.24
C SER A 687 9.58 -3.16 23.51
N SER A 688 8.25 -3.07 23.44
CA SER A 688 7.33 -3.05 24.57
C SER A 688 5.99 -3.75 24.27
N ARG A 689 5.07 -3.75 25.25
CA ARG A 689 3.69 -4.23 25.11
C ARG A 689 2.76 -3.26 25.84
N LEU A 690 1.55 -3.08 25.29
CA LEU A 690 0.43 -2.50 26.02
C LEU A 690 -0.08 -3.49 27.09
N GLY A 691 -0.71 -2.98 28.14
CA GLY A 691 -1.12 -3.76 29.31
C GLY A 691 -2.59 -4.14 29.24
N GLU A 692 -3.45 -3.12 29.22
CA GLU A 692 -4.91 -3.24 29.17
C GLU A 692 -5.49 -3.08 27.75
N ILE A 693 -4.74 -2.45 26.84
CA ILE A 693 -5.21 -2.05 25.52
C ILE A 693 -4.76 -3.05 24.45
N GLU A 694 -5.70 -3.72 23.80
CA GLU A 694 -5.45 -4.45 22.54
C GLU A 694 -5.14 -3.45 21.41
N ASP A 695 -3.98 -3.60 20.75
CA ASP A 695 -3.61 -2.80 19.57
C ASP A 695 -4.03 -3.48 18.25
N ALA A 696 -3.66 -2.91 17.10
CA ALA A 696 -3.92 -3.53 15.81
C ALA A 696 -3.29 -4.93 15.67
N PHE A 697 -2.08 -5.15 16.17
CA PHE A 697 -1.45 -6.49 16.13
C PHE A 697 -2.24 -7.49 16.99
N ASP A 698 -2.67 -7.11 18.19
CA ASP A 698 -3.41 -8.00 19.09
C ASP A 698 -4.76 -8.42 18.47
N LEU A 699 -5.48 -7.47 17.85
CA LEU A 699 -6.73 -7.75 17.11
C LEU A 699 -6.52 -8.60 15.86
N THR A 700 -5.46 -8.34 15.07
CA THR A 700 -5.13 -9.16 13.89
C THR A 700 -4.81 -10.60 14.29
N VAL A 701 -4.02 -10.80 15.35
CA VAL A 701 -3.65 -12.14 15.83
C VAL A 701 -4.88 -12.91 16.33
N LYS A 702 -5.82 -12.22 16.99
CA LYS A 702 -7.11 -12.82 17.35
C LYS A 702 -7.93 -13.24 16.14
N GLY A 703 -8.10 -12.36 15.14
CA GLY A 703 -8.82 -12.66 13.90
C GLY A 703 -8.23 -13.84 13.11
N ILE A 704 -6.89 -13.99 13.13
CA ILE A 704 -6.19 -15.16 12.59
C ILE A 704 -6.56 -16.44 13.35
N LEU A 705 -6.49 -16.44 14.69
CA LEU A 705 -6.80 -17.62 15.50
C LEU A 705 -8.27 -18.05 15.34
N ASP A 706 -9.20 -17.09 15.40
CA ASP A 706 -10.64 -17.32 15.21
C ASP A 706 -10.93 -17.91 13.81
N ARG A 707 -10.26 -17.41 12.76
CA ARG A 707 -10.38 -17.94 11.39
C ARG A 707 -9.80 -19.34 11.24
N VAL A 708 -8.58 -19.58 11.73
CA VAL A 708 -7.92 -20.88 11.61
C VAL A 708 -8.68 -21.95 12.39
N GLU A 709 -9.28 -21.61 13.54
CA GLU A 709 -10.14 -22.53 14.29
C GLU A 709 -11.48 -22.79 13.57
N THR A 710 -12.08 -21.78 12.93
CA THR A 710 -13.26 -21.98 12.07
C THR A 710 -12.96 -22.96 10.93
N VAL A 711 -11.84 -22.77 10.24
CA VAL A 711 -11.38 -23.65 9.13
C VAL A 711 -11.04 -25.05 9.63
N ARG A 712 -10.42 -25.17 10.81
CA ARG A 712 -10.13 -26.47 11.46
C ARG A 712 -11.41 -27.27 11.71
N ASN A 713 -12.46 -26.62 12.23
CA ASN A 713 -13.72 -27.31 12.51
C ASN A 713 -14.48 -27.67 11.24
N GLN A 714 -14.49 -26.80 10.21
CA GLN A 714 -14.97 -27.18 8.87
C GLN A 714 -14.26 -28.45 8.34
N MET A 715 -12.93 -28.53 8.45
CA MET A 715 -12.16 -29.71 8.03
C MET A 715 -12.45 -30.96 8.87
N ASN A 716 -12.59 -30.82 10.20
CA ASN A 716 -12.93 -31.93 11.11
C ASN A 716 -14.33 -32.50 10.83
N GLU A 717 -15.27 -31.65 10.43
CA GLU A 717 -16.63 -32.02 10.01
C GLU A 717 -16.71 -32.53 8.56
N GLY A 718 -15.58 -32.58 7.83
CA GLY A 718 -15.53 -33.04 6.44
C GLY A 718 -16.09 -32.03 5.42
N ARG A 719 -16.35 -30.77 5.82
CA ARG A 719 -16.83 -29.72 4.90
C ARG A 719 -15.71 -29.20 4.00
N ILE A 720 -16.08 -28.77 2.79
CA ILE A 720 -15.16 -28.09 1.88
C ILE A 720 -14.95 -26.64 2.36
N VAL A 721 -13.71 -26.32 2.73
CA VAL A 721 -13.32 -25.01 3.28
C VAL A 721 -13.52 -23.89 2.24
N ASN A 722 -14.15 -22.78 2.65
CA ASN A 722 -14.52 -21.63 1.80
C ASN A 722 -15.44 -21.97 0.61
N TYR A 723 -16.26 -23.02 0.69
CA TYR A 723 -17.26 -23.35 -0.35
C TYR A 723 -18.66 -22.77 -0.05
N ASP A 724 -18.83 -22.05 1.05
CA ASP A 724 -20.11 -21.48 1.48
C ASP A 724 -20.60 -20.30 0.60
N PHE A 725 -19.77 -19.80 -0.33
CA PHE A 725 -20.06 -18.71 -1.28
C PHE A 725 -19.03 -18.70 -2.43
N GLU A 726 -19.39 -18.08 -3.57
CA GLU A 726 -18.46 -17.83 -4.69
C GLU A 726 -17.36 -16.82 -4.28
N GLU A 727 -16.13 -17.00 -4.74
CA GLU A 727 -14.99 -16.16 -4.33
C GLU A 727 -15.19 -14.67 -4.66
N GLU A 728 -15.92 -14.39 -5.74
CA GLU A 728 -16.38 -13.08 -6.20
C GLU A 728 -17.24 -12.33 -5.16
N GLU A 729 -18.02 -13.05 -4.36
CA GLU A 729 -18.94 -12.50 -3.36
C GLU A 729 -18.29 -12.36 -1.96
N SER A 730 -16.98 -12.65 -1.84
CA SER A 730 -16.20 -12.59 -0.58
C SER A 730 -16.46 -11.30 0.21
N TRP A 731 -16.47 -10.14 -0.45
CA TRP A 731 -16.70 -8.86 0.21
C TRP A 731 -18.05 -8.78 0.95
N LYS A 732 -19.11 -9.42 0.42
CA LYS A 732 -20.43 -9.45 1.08
C LYS A 732 -20.37 -10.34 2.33
N TYR A 733 -19.83 -11.55 2.18
CA TYR A 733 -19.74 -12.48 3.29
C TYR A 733 -18.92 -11.91 4.45
N PHE A 734 -17.74 -11.36 4.18
CA PHE A 734 -16.87 -10.85 5.24
C PHE A 734 -17.30 -9.52 5.86
N ALA A 735 -17.88 -8.59 5.08
CA ALA A 735 -18.31 -7.28 5.59
C ALA A 735 -19.73 -7.30 6.19
N ILE A 736 -20.67 -7.98 5.52
CA ILE A 736 -22.11 -7.95 5.82
C ILE A 736 -22.54 -9.20 6.60
N GLY A 737 -21.90 -10.36 6.34
CA GLY A 737 -22.31 -11.65 6.91
C GLY A 737 -23.55 -12.25 6.26
N LYS A 738 -23.91 -11.80 5.05
CA LYS A 738 -25.04 -12.27 4.24
C LYS A 738 -24.70 -12.19 2.76
N LEU A 739 -25.30 -13.07 1.97
CA LEU A 739 -25.27 -13.04 0.50
C LEU A 739 -26.56 -12.41 -0.04
N GLY A 740 -26.57 -12.08 -1.33
CA GLY A 740 -27.72 -11.48 -2.04
C GLY A 740 -27.46 -10.05 -2.54
N PRO A 741 -28.49 -9.35 -3.05
CA PRO A 741 -28.35 -7.99 -3.59
C PRO A 741 -27.97 -6.96 -2.53
N HIS A 742 -27.08 -6.03 -2.87
CA HIS A 742 -26.66 -4.94 -1.98
C HIS A 742 -26.44 -3.62 -2.73
N GLU A 743 -26.60 -2.47 -2.06
CA GLU A 743 -26.36 -1.14 -2.66
C GLU A 743 -24.91 -0.93 -3.15
N TRP A 744 -23.98 -1.81 -2.77
CA TRP A 744 -22.58 -1.75 -3.21
C TRP A 744 -22.25 -2.65 -4.42
N ASP A 745 -23.19 -3.44 -4.93
CA ASP A 745 -22.95 -4.34 -6.06
C ASP A 745 -22.42 -3.60 -7.30
N ALA A 746 -22.93 -2.39 -7.54
CA ALA A 746 -22.50 -1.51 -8.63
C ALA A 746 -21.04 -1.00 -8.51
N TYR A 747 -20.43 -1.09 -7.32
CA TYR A 747 -19.02 -0.72 -7.08
C TYR A 747 -18.05 -1.89 -7.24
N PHE A 748 -18.56 -3.13 -7.26
CA PHE A 748 -17.75 -4.35 -7.31
C PHE A 748 -18.10 -5.28 -8.49
N SER A 749 -19.04 -4.90 -9.36
CA SER A 749 -19.41 -5.67 -10.55
C SER A 749 -18.25 -5.71 -11.57
N ARG A 750 -17.74 -6.92 -11.87
CA ARG A 750 -16.62 -7.21 -12.81
C ARG A 750 -16.82 -6.79 -14.29
N LYS A 751 -17.85 -5.99 -14.62
CA LYS A 751 -18.04 -5.43 -15.98
C LYS A 751 -17.09 -4.28 -16.33
N ILE A 752 -16.24 -3.87 -15.39
CA ILE A 752 -15.07 -3.00 -15.59
C ILE A 752 -13.82 -3.86 -15.30
N GLY A 753 -12.74 -3.63 -16.05
CA GLY A 753 -11.67 -4.62 -16.30
C GLY A 753 -10.84 -5.10 -15.10
N LYS A 754 -10.01 -6.13 -15.36
CA LYS A 754 -9.25 -7.00 -14.42
C LYS A 754 -8.29 -6.34 -13.40
N HIS A 755 -8.22 -5.02 -13.28
CA HIS A 755 -7.26 -4.33 -12.41
C HIS A 755 -7.99 -3.40 -11.42
N GLY A 756 -7.24 -2.79 -10.49
CA GLY A 756 -7.78 -1.90 -9.47
C GLY A 756 -8.43 -0.60 -10.00
N PRO A 757 -8.96 0.25 -9.10
CA PRO A 757 -9.74 1.45 -9.42
C PRO A 757 -8.97 2.57 -10.13
#